data_AF-A0A4Q6AW30-F1
#
_entry.id   AF-A0A4Q6AW30-F1
#
_cell.length_a   1.000
_cell.length_b   1.000
_cell.length_c   1.000
_cell.angle_alpha   90.00
_cell.angle_beta   90.00
_cell.angle_gamma   90.00
#
_symmetry.space_group_name_H-M   'P 1'
#
loop_
_entity.id
_entity.type
_entity.pdbx_description
1 polymer ?
#
loop_
_entity_poly.entity_id
_entity_poly.type
_entity_poly.pdbx_seq_one_letter_code
_entity_poly.pdbx_strand_id
1 'polypeptide(L)'
;VTVSTAATDCPSEATQASSGITNNTVTTPTVVPVTETSTVVPVTTVTSGNSGSSGSIVLGPVVVLPSNPPVFSTYFAITARTASDATLAWQRAVDDRTAPANLEYRLVYSLDSTLINVDAALTPAPSGVIVANDWTRDILTGSMTGLAASTTYYAAVFSRDDEGKLAMLGPKTVVTNAPNAPVIGTPLTYSNVSTNSLDINWGAASDVLTIPSAIEYRVVRADDVTTLHDLTAVSATTPVPAITVVQDWTPNITNVTVTGLSTGTDYAFAVVVRGTPATTALYDASAIRTADVNAPVVGSDIVYSNILTTSLTATWGAATDDATVASHLEYKLVLASSASAIDSIAEIQALAASSVAMDWSQGITSKALTGLGQGQRYYFNYLVRDHSGNMSISNPVKVVMQDMVSPVIGANITFSSVAETSLTVNWGVATDGTNTAAELEYKLVRSTNSAAIDTVAEVDAILSAGSGLVMDWNDNVTTTPSTGLQARTTYYYALLVRDPYGNKTLYSPRSVLTPDITPPAIGAAINFTNNTTETSVTVNWGAATDNGSLPANLQYKLVSGPTDAAIDTIAEATAAPAFTEMDWSTNVLAKNITGLSGYQTYHYVVLVRDENGNVSIYSPASIMTLDTQAMTGANIIRDWGNSTTYDATGILSLTTHFFNVIMRDGAGNMAVYSPLSFKTLGTIFATNGVFYGDLTALGETRPESAIAKADYQCNHDVNKPNDSKSYKAMIVLTGVRVACTTANCATGGASEHVDWVLKPSTIYKNLLNQIVDTTSAIGLFTFDVYNATEDVTGLDNPIFSDVDYAWTGMLPNYTVKAALCQNWSSKVNGQAGSVGISGSYTNTVLSSGNASCAGANKLICVEQ
;
A
#
# COMPACT_ATOMS: atom_id res chain seq x y z
N VAL A 1 -21.01 -39.11 5.57
CA VAL A 1 -21.75 -40.13 6.37
C VAL A 1 -22.39 -39.41 7.54
N THR A 2 -23.47 -39.94 8.12
CA THR A 2 -24.63 -39.14 8.59
C THR A 2 -25.10 -39.55 9.99
N VAL A 3 -25.98 -38.74 10.64
CA VAL A 3 -26.77 -39.05 11.87
C VAL A 3 -25.91 -39.10 13.16
N SER A 4 -25.99 -38.18 14.14
CA SER A 4 -27.03 -37.83 15.15
C SER A 4 -27.29 -38.95 16.20
N THR A 5 -27.67 -38.73 17.48
CA THR A 5 -28.67 -37.80 18.08
C THR A 5 -28.49 -37.51 19.60
N ALA A 6 -29.04 -36.38 20.08
CA ALA A 6 -29.76 -36.16 21.37
C ALA A 6 -29.02 -36.23 22.75
N ALA A 7 -29.61 -35.79 23.89
CA ALA A 7 -30.42 -34.59 24.25
C ALA A 7 -30.82 -34.61 25.76
N THR A 8 -30.70 -33.49 26.49
CA THR A 8 -31.33 -33.13 27.81
C THR A 8 -30.87 -31.70 28.20
N ASP A 9 -31.52 -30.88 29.04
CA ASP A 9 -32.87 -30.94 29.66
C ASP A 9 -33.45 -29.51 29.92
N CYS A 10 -34.70 -29.40 30.37
CA CYS A 10 -35.40 -28.15 30.76
C CYS A 10 -35.61 -28.10 32.31
N PRO A 11 -36.55 -27.36 32.98
CA PRO A 11 -37.73 -26.55 32.58
C PRO A 11 -37.50 -25.01 32.79
N SER A 12 -38.44 -24.07 32.99
CA SER A 12 -39.90 -24.07 33.26
C SER A 12 -40.61 -22.72 32.94
N GLU A 13 -41.85 -22.82 32.41
CA GLU A 13 -43.10 -22.13 32.84
C GLU A 13 -43.23 -20.59 32.93
N ALA A 14 -44.34 -19.94 32.53
CA ALA A 14 -45.54 -20.32 31.75
C ALA A 14 -46.24 -19.00 31.24
N THR A 15 -47.34 -18.94 30.46
CA THR A 15 -48.49 -19.85 30.24
C THR A 15 -49.31 -19.44 28.98
N GLN A 16 -49.78 -20.41 28.16
CA GLN A 16 -51.01 -20.40 27.28
C GLN A 16 -51.23 -19.26 26.23
N ALA A 17 -51.97 -19.39 25.12
CA ALA A 17 -52.56 -20.46 24.27
C ALA A 17 -53.33 -19.72 23.11
N SER A 18 -53.80 -20.25 21.96
CA SER A 18 -53.57 -21.39 21.01
C SER A 18 -54.40 -21.03 19.72
N SER A 19 -54.76 -21.77 18.66
CA SER A 19 -54.53 -23.08 17.99
C SER A 19 -55.39 -23.06 16.69
N GLY A 20 -55.14 -23.74 15.56
CA GLY A 20 -54.04 -24.61 15.11
C GLY A 20 -54.48 -25.58 13.98
N ILE A 21 -53.52 -26.16 13.24
CA ILE A 21 -53.61 -27.41 12.42
C ILE A 21 -54.31 -27.37 11.02
N THR A 22 -53.46 -27.38 9.98
CA THR A 22 -53.49 -28.06 8.65
C THR A 22 -54.78 -28.54 7.94
N ASN A 23 -54.83 -28.39 6.59
CA ASN A 23 -54.75 -29.54 5.67
C ASN A 23 -54.46 -29.20 4.19
N ASN A 24 -54.05 -30.21 3.40
CA ASN A 24 -53.73 -30.13 1.96
C ASN A 24 -54.96 -30.34 1.04
N THR A 25 -54.97 -29.70 -0.14
CA THR A 25 -55.43 -30.34 -1.41
C THR A 25 -54.95 -29.57 -2.65
N VAL A 26 -54.96 -30.23 -3.82
CA VAL A 26 -54.51 -29.70 -5.12
C VAL A 26 -55.68 -29.68 -6.10
N THR A 27 -55.81 -28.61 -6.91
CA THR A 27 -56.44 -28.69 -8.25
C THR A 27 -56.07 -27.49 -9.14
N THR A 28 -56.24 -27.65 -10.45
CA THR A 28 -55.85 -26.73 -11.53
C THR A 28 -56.89 -25.62 -11.81
N PRO A 29 -56.47 -24.42 -12.24
CA PRO A 29 -57.33 -23.49 -12.98
C PRO A 29 -57.34 -23.80 -14.49
N THR A 30 -58.50 -23.61 -15.12
CA THR A 30 -58.70 -23.72 -16.59
C THR A 30 -58.63 -22.34 -17.24
N VAL A 31 -58.36 -22.29 -18.56
CA VAL A 31 -58.12 -21.05 -19.34
C VAL A 31 -59.41 -20.53 -20.02
N VAL A 32 -59.37 -19.27 -20.50
CA VAL A 32 -60.27 -18.61 -21.49
C VAL A 32 -61.57 -17.97 -20.91
N PRO A 33 -61.93 -16.72 -21.26
CA PRO A 33 -61.15 -15.57 -21.75
C PRO A 33 -61.37 -14.28 -20.89
N VAL A 34 -60.75 -13.16 -21.29
CA VAL A 34 -61.06 -11.82 -20.76
C VAL A 34 -62.09 -11.13 -21.67
N THR A 35 -63.03 -10.40 -21.07
CA THR A 35 -63.83 -9.36 -21.75
C THR A 35 -63.73 -8.07 -20.94
N GLU A 36 -63.22 -7.00 -21.53
CA GLU A 36 -63.11 -5.71 -20.86
C GLU A 36 -64.49 -5.08 -20.61
N THR A 37 -64.65 -4.44 -19.45
CA THR A 37 -65.72 -3.46 -19.22
C THR A 37 -65.15 -2.31 -18.41
N SER A 38 -65.49 -1.08 -18.81
CA SER A 38 -64.90 0.15 -18.26
C SER A 38 -65.19 0.33 -16.77
N THR A 39 -64.17 0.67 -15.99
CA THR A 39 -64.25 0.89 -14.56
C THR A 39 -64.92 2.23 -14.22
N VAL A 40 -66.23 2.19 -13.97
CA VAL A 40 -66.94 3.29 -13.30
C VAL A 40 -66.45 3.39 -11.85
N VAL A 41 -65.95 4.56 -11.45
CA VAL A 41 -65.50 4.82 -10.08
C VAL A 41 -66.71 4.86 -9.12
N PRO A 42 -66.79 3.99 -8.09
CA PRO A 42 -67.86 4.05 -7.11
C PRO A 42 -67.58 5.14 -6.06
N VAL A 43 -68.50 6.09 -5.90
CA VAL A 43 -68.46 7.08 -4.81
C VAL A 43 -68.73 6.37 -3.49
N THR A 44 -67.73 6.30 -2.61
CA THR A 44 -67.84 5.70 -1.28
C THR A 44 -68.61 6.59 -0.31
N THR A 45 -69.88 6.26 -0.07
CA THR A 45 -70.69 6.87 0.99
C THR A 45 -70.18 6.46 2.38
N VAL A 46 -69.48 7.35 3.08
CA VAL A 46 -69.05 7.13 4.47
C VAL A 46 -70.17 7.51 5.44
N THR A 47 -70.80 6.52 6.06
CA THR A 47 -71.75 6.73 7.17
C THR A 47 -71.00 6.92 8.49
N SER A 48 -70.92 8.14 8.99
CA SER A 48 -70.29 8.45 10.29
C SER A 48 -71.27 8.31 11.46
N GLY A 49 -70.98 7.37 12.39
CA GLY A 49 -71.58 7.36 13.72
C GLY A 49 -70.76 8.18 14.71
N ASN A 50 -71.41 9.01 15.54
CA ASN A 50 -70.76 9.78 16.61
C ASN A 50 -70.01 8.85 17.59
N SER A 51 -68.87 9.23 18.17
CA SER A 51 -68.72 10.42 19.03
C SER A 51 -67.25 10.65 19.45
N GLY A 52 -66.88 11.91 19.78
CA GLY A 52 -65.63 12.20 20.50
C GLY A 52 -64.93 13.52 20.13
N SER A 53 -65.00 14.52 21.02
CA SER A 53 -64.07 15.65 21.19
C SER A 53 -63.52 16.40 19.95
N SER A 54 -64.14 17.54 19.65
CA SER A 54 -63.47 18.85 19.52
C SER A 54 -62.20 18.97 18.66
N GLY A 55 -62.35 18.88 17.33
CA GLY A 55 -61.39 19.43 16.36
C GLY A 55 -62.09 20.39 15.40
N SER A 56 -61.70 21.67 15.37
CA SER A 56 -62.28 22.66 14.46
C SER A 56 -61.63 22.54 13.07
N ILE A 57 -62.23 21.74 12.19
CA ILE A 57 -61.86 21.71 10.77
C ILE A 57 -62.58 22.87 10.08
N VAL A 58 -61.84 23.94 9.78
CA VAL A 58 -62.28 24.95 8.85
C VAL A 58 -62.25 24.34 7.45
N LEU A 59 -63.41 23.85 6.98
CA LEU A 59 -63.57 23.52 5.58
C LEU A 59 -63.42 24.80 4.77
N GLY A 60 -62.39 24.86 3.92
CA GLY A 60 -62.26 25.91 2.92
C GLY A 60 -63.47 25.91 1.97
N PRO A 61 -63.75 27.02 1.28
CA PRO A 61 -64.87 27.08 0.34
C PRO A 61 -64.70 25.99 -0.72
N VAL A 62 -65.77 25.24 -0.98
CA VAL A 62 -65.81 24.31 -2.12
C VAL A 62 -65.65 25.14 -3.39
N VAL A 63 -64.48 25.03 -4.01
CA VAL A 63 -64.20 25.67 -5.30
C VAL A 63 -65.00 24.91 -6.35
N VAL A 64 -66.21 25.41 -6.61
CA VAL A 64 -66.96 25.06 -7.81
C VAL A 64 -66.14 25.61 -8.98
N LEU A 65 -65.38 24.71 -9.62
CA LEU A 65 -64.65 25.01 -10.85
C LEU A 65 -65.64 25.57 -11.89
N PRO A 66 -65.24 26.46 -12.81
CA PRO A 66 -66.09 26.79 -13.95
C PRO A 66 -66.42 25.51 -14.72
N SER A 67 -67.66 25.36 -15.18
CA SER A 67 -68.01 24.37 -16.20
C SER A 67 -67.35 24.76 -17.52
N ASN A 68 -67.06 23.78 -18.36
CA ASN A 68 -66.63 23.97 -19.73
C ASN A 68 -67.86 24.23 -20.63
N PRO A 69 -67.69 24.66 -21.89
CA PRO A 69 -68.74 24.47 -22.89
C PRO A 69 -68.88 22.98 -23.24
N PRO A 70 -70.03 22.54 -23.80
CA PRO A 70 -70.18 21.19 -24.34
C PRO A 70 -69.11 20.86 -25.39
N VAL A 71 -68.78 19.59 -25.54
CA VAL A 71 -67.82 19.09 -26.52
C VAL A 71 -68.52 18.10 -27.45
N PHE A 72 -68.58 18.44 -28.73
CA PHE A 72 -69.04 17.53 -29.78
C PHE A 72 -67.95 16.50 -30.13
N SER A 73 -68.36 15.31 -30.59
CA SER A 73 -67.46 14.48 -31.41
C SER A 73 -67.38 15.01 -32.85
N THR A 74 -66.45 14.53 -33.64
CA THR A 74 -66.30 14.90 -35.05
C THR A 74 -67.40 14.35 -35.98
N TYR A 75 -68.34 13.55 -35.46
CA TYR A 75 -69.39 12.94 -36.28
C TYR A 75 -70.48 13.96 -36.64
N PHE A 76 -70.45 14.44 -37.89
CA PHE A 76 -71.50 15.27 -38.50
C PHE A 76 -71.72 14.84 -39.96
N ALA A 77 -72.73 14.02 -40.22
CA ALA A 77 -72.90 13.30 -41.49
C ALA A 77 -74.28 13.53 -42.11
N ILE A 78 -74.34 13.61 -43.44
CA ILE A 78 -75.60 13.69 -44.20
C ILE A 78 -76.14 12.26 -44.36
N THR A 79 -77.33 12.00 -43.82
CA THR A 79 -77.95 10.66 -43.73
C THR A 79 -79.05 10.43 -44.76
N ALA A 80 -79.54 11.49 -45.39
CA ALA A 80 -80.41 11.46 -46.55
C ALA A 80 -80.25 12.76 -47.35
N ARG A 81 -80.34 12.69 -48.67
CA ARG A 81 -80.10 13.82 -49.58
C ARG A 81 -80.98 13.71 -50.82
N THR A 82 -81.75 14.75 -51.12
CA THR A 82 -82.63 14.84 -52.31
C THR A 82 -82.25 16.07 -53.14
N ALA A 83 -83.04 16.39 -54.17
CA ALA A 83 -82.90 17.62 -54.95
C ALA A 83 -83.50 18.86 -54.23
N SER A 84 -84.22 18.69 -53.12
CA SER A 84 -84.92 19.75 -52.38
C SER A 84 -84.65 19.75 -50.87
N ASP A 85 -84.06 18.69 -50.33
CA ASP A 85 -83.97 18.47 -48.88
C ASP A 85 -82.69 17.69 -48.54
N ALA A 86 -82.16 17.90 -47.34
CA ALA A 86 -81.05 17.12 -46.80
C ALA A 86 -81.18 16.94 -45.28
N THR A 87 -81.01 15.71 -44.81
CA THR A 87 -81.01 15.39 -43.37
C THR A 87 -79.59 15.17 -42.90
N LEU A 88 -79.20 15.88 -41.85
CA LEU A 88 -77.93 15.71 -41.16
C LEU A 88 -78.16 14.99 -39.83
N ALA A 89 -77.16 14.23 -39.40
CA ALA A 89 -77.10 13.61 -38.08
C ALA A 89 -75.77 13.95 -37.40
N TRP A 90 -75.81 14.10 -36.09
CA TRP A 90 -74.66 14.30 -35.22
C TRP A 90 -74.72 13.34 -34.03
N GLN A 91 -73.58 13.11 -33.39
CA GLN A 91 -73.57 12.44 -32.10
C GLN A 91 -73.87 13.45 -30.99
N ARG A 92 -74.39 12.93 -29.87
CA ARG A 92 -74.65 13.72 -28.67
C ARG A 92 -73.34 14.33 -28.16
N ALA A 93 -73.33 15.63 -27.89
CA ALA A 93 -72.21 16.27 -27.21
C ALA A 93 -72.11 15.77 -25.76
N VAL A 94 -70.92 15.93 -25.16
CA VAL A 94 -70.66 15.65 -23.75
C VAL A 94 -70.32 16.94 -23.01
N ASP A 95 -70.64 17.00 -21.72
CA ASP A 95 -70.37 18.16 -20.85
C ASP A 95 -69.96 17.68 -19.45
N ASP A 96 -69.27 18.51 -18.66
CA ASP A 96 -68.83 18.13 -17.31
C ASP A 96 -69.93 18.19 -16.24
N ARG A 97 -71.11 18.77 -16.57
CA ARG A 97 -72.25 18.92 -15.65
C ARG A 97 -73.61 18.60 -16.24
N THR A 98 -73.90 19.13 -17.43
CA THR A 98 -75.22 18.99 -18.06
C THR A 98 -75.46 17.54 -18.43
N ALA A 99 -76.49 16.94 -17.84
CA ALA A 99 -76.88 15.57 -18.18
C ALA A 99 -77.10 15.48 -19.70
N PRO A 100 -76.59 14.46 -20.43
CA PRO A 100 -76.55 14.52 -21.89
C PRO A 100 -77.92 14.69 -22.60
N ALA A 101 -79.02 14.31 -21.93
CA ALA A 101 -80.40 14.52 -22.42
C ALA A 101 -80.97 15.93 -22.18
N ASN A 102 -80.30 16.78 -21.39
CA ASN A 102 -80.66 18.19 -21.19
C ASN A 102 -80.07 19.11 -22.27
N LEU A 103 -78.99 18.70 -22.93
CA LEU A 103 -78.30 19.48 -23.95
C LEU A 103 -79.26 19.89 -25.08
N GLU A 104 -79.27 21.18 -25.40
CA GLU A 104 -80.15 21.78 -26.42
C GLU A 104 -79.38 22.04 -27.71
N TYR A 105 -79.90 21.54 -28.82
CA TYR A 105 -79.26 21.58 -30.13
C TYR A 105 -80.01 22.46 -31.13
N ARG A 106 -79.25 23.12 -32.01
CA ARG A 106 -79.78 24.02 -33.05
C ARG A 106 -79.01 23.85 -34.35
N LEU A 107 -79.64 23.29 -35.39
CA LEU A 107 -79.11 23.21 -36.74
C LEU A 107 -79.44 24.49 -37.52
N VAL A 108 -78.42 25.13 -38.10
CA VAL A 108 -78.56 26.28 -39.00
C VAL A 108 -77.81 26.06 -40.31
N TYR A 109 -78.20 26.77 -41.37
CA TYR A 109 -77.54 26.70 -42.67
C TYR A 109 -77.63 28.00 -43.48
N SER A 110 -76.75 28.14 -44.47
CA SER A 110 -76.70 29.28 -45.40
C SER A 110 -76.13 28.86 -46.76
N LEU A 111 -76.24 29.76 -47.75
CA LEU A 111 -75.49 29.69 -49.02
C LEU A 111 -74.06 30.25 -48.88
N ASP A 112 -73.80 31.02 -47.82
CA ASP A 112 -72.50 31.64 -47.54
C ASP A 112 -71.85 30.95 -46.32
N SER A 113 -70.65 30.40 -46.51
CA SER A 113 -69.91 29.71 -45.44
C SER A 113 -69.42 30.65 -44.34
N THR A 114 -69.22 31.93 -44.63
CA THR A 114 -68.71 32.92 -43.66
C THR A 114 -69.76 33.28 -42.61
N LEU A 115 -71.04 33.16 -42.95
CA LEU A 115 -72.16 33.34 -42.02
C LEU A 115 -72.34 32.15 -41.06
N ILE A 116 -71.66 31.02 -41.30
CA ILE A 116 -71.70 29.83 -40.44
C ILE A 116 -70.51 29.88 -39.48
N ASN A 117 -70.67 30.72 -38.45
CA ASN A 117 -69.73 30.93 -37.35
C ASN A 117 -70.51 31.02 -36.01
N VAL A 118 -69.85 31.31 -34.89
CA VAL A 118 -70.48 31.34 -33.55
C VAL A 118 -71.71 32.26 -33.44
N ASP A 119 -71.76 33.36 -34.19
CA ASP A 119 -72.89 34.29 -34.19
C ASP A 119 -74.16 33.70 -34.85
N ALA A 120 -74.04 32.62 -35.61
CA ALA A 120 -75.18 31.91 -36.19
C ALA A 120 -76.09 31.24 -35.14
N ALA A 121 -75.57 31.06 -33.91
CA ALA A 121 -76.32 30.60 -32.74
C ALA A 121 -77.26 31.66 -32.14
N LEU A 122 -77.08 32.95 -32.45
CA LEU A 122 -77.84 34.05 -31.84
C LEU A 122 -79.34 33.99 -32.17
N THR A 123 -80.18 34.49 -31.27
CA THR A 123 -81.64 34.60 -31.48
C THR A 123 -82.05 36.07 -31.41
N PRO A 124 -82.55 36.69 -32.50
CA PRO A 124 -82.74 36.11 -33.84
C PRO A 124 -81.41 35.80 -34.56
N ALA A 125 -81.46 34.90 -35.54
CA ALA A 125 -80.30 34.54 -36.36
C ALA A 125 -79.83 35.72 -37.25
N PRO A 126 -78.53 35.78 -37.61
CA PRO A 126 -78.02 36.75 -38.59
C PRO A 126 -78.75 36.67 -39.94
N SER A 127 -78.86 37.80 -40.64
CA SER A 127 -79.47 37.82 -41.98
C SER A 127 -78.67 36.96 -42.95
N GLY A 128 -79.35 36.06 -43.67
CA GLY A 128 -78.72 35.05 -44.53
C GLY A 128 -78.50 33.69 -43.87
N VAL A 129 -78.70 33.56 -42.55
CA VAL A 129 -78.72 32.27 -41.83
C VAL A 129 -80.17 31.78 -41.69
N ILE A 130 -80.41 30.53 -42.06
CA ILE A 130 -81.71 29.85 -41.91
C ILE A 130 -81.59 28.83 -40.77
N VAL A 131 -82.57 28.81 -39.86
CA VAL A 131 -82.63 27.84 -38.76
C VAL A 131 -83.49 26.66 -39.18
N ALA A 132 -82.92 25.44 -39.16
CA ALA A 132 -83.62 24.20 -39.51
C ALA A 132 -84.33 23.57 -38.30
N ASN A 133 -83.70 23.65 -37.12
CA ASN A 133 -84.36 23.42 -35.83
C ASN A 133 -83.76 24.40 -34.80
N ASP A 134 -84.56 24.92 -33.87
CA ASP A 134 -84.11 25.85 -32.82
C ASP A 134 -84.10 25.17 -31.45
N TRP A 135 -83.02 25.39 -30.69
CA TRP A 135 -82.75 24.95 -29.31
C TRP A 135 -83.62 23.80 -28.75
N THR A 136 -83.49 22.61 -29.36
CA THR A 136 -84.30 21.44 -29.04
C THR A 136 -83.50 20.43 -28.20
N ARG A 137 -84.07 19.91 -27.10
CA ARG A 137 -83.39 18.94 -26.21
C ARG A 137 -83.22 17.57 -26.87
N ASP A 138 -82.05 16.96 -26.65
CA ASP A 138 -81.67 15.59 -27.06
C ASP A 138 -81.98 15.20 -28.52
N ILE A 139 -81.99 16.16 -29.44
CA ILE A 139 -82.16 15.90 -30.87
C ILE A 139 -80.80 15.65 -31.53
N LEU A 140 -80.68 14.55 -32.27
CA LEU A 140 -79.46 14.08 -32.92
C LEU A 140 -79.53 14.09 -34.46
N THR A 141 -80.63 14.61 -35.01
CA THR A 141 -80.89 14.73 -36.45
C THR A 141 -81.63 16.02 -36.77
N GLY A 142 -81.37 16.61 -37.92
CA GLY A 142 -82.07 17.80 -38.40
C GLY A 142 -82.17 17.83 -39.92
N SER A 143 -83.33 18.22 -40.44
CA SER A 143 -83.60 18.25 -41.89
C SER A 143 -83.70 19.69 -42.38
N MET A 144 -82.85 20.02 -43.36
CA MET A 144 -82.94 21.24 -44.16
C MET A 144 -83.89 20.97 -45.33
N THR A 145 -84.88 21.82 -45.56
CA THR A 145 -85.97 21.57 -46.52
C THR A 145 -86.25 22.79 -47.40
N GLY A 146 -86.83 22.56 -48.58
CA GLY A 146 -87.15 23.63 -49.54
C GLY A 146 -85.92 24.25 -50.23
N LEU A 147 -84.83 23.49 -50.30
CA LEU A 147 -83.58 23.84 -50.95
C LEU A 147 -83.70 23.85 -52.48
N ALA A 148 -82.80 24.56 -53.16
CA ALA A 148 -82.63 24.45 -54.60
C ALA A 148 -81.79 23.22 -54.96
N ALA A 149 -82.06 22.60 -56.12
CA ALA A 149 -81.32 21.44 -56.63
C ALA A 149 -79.90 21.82 -57.08
N SER A 150 -78.97 20.85 -57.04
CA SER A 150 -77.56 21.01 -57.45
C SER A 150 -76.88 22.27 -56.88
N THR A 151 -77.23 22.66 -55.65
CA THR A 151 -76.82 23.91 -54.99
C THR A 151 -76.05 23.61 -53.71
N THR A 152 -74.96 24.35 -53.49
CA THR A 152 -74.12 24.23 -52.28
C THR A 152 -74.68 25.08 -51.15
N TYR A 153 -74.87 24.44 -50.00
CA TYR A 153 -75.17 25.05 -48.71
C TYR A 153 -74.06 24.70 -47.70
N TYR A 154 -73.97 25.49 -46.63
CA TYR A 154 -73.10 25.25 -45.49
C TYR A 154 -73.96 25.18 -44.24
N ALA A 155 -73.82 24.11 -43.45
CA ALA A 155 -74.63 23.86 -42.26
C ALA A 155 -73.76 23.70 -41.01
N ALA A 156 -74.25 24.12 -39.85
CA ALA A 156 -73.63 23.81 -38.56
C ALA A 156 -74.70 23.51 -37.52
N VAL A 157 -74.40 22.57 -36.61
CA VAL A 157 -75.18 22.35 -35.40
C VAL A 157 -74.48 22.96 -34.21
N PHE A 158 -75.23 23.69 -33.40
CA PHE A 158 -74.80 24.21 -32.11
C PHE A 158 -75.37 23.36 -30.99
N SER A 159 -74.65 23.28 -29.86
CA SER A 159 -75.14 22.72 -28.60
C SER A 159 -74.93 23.72 -27.49
N ARG A 160 -75.80 23.72 -26.48
CA ARG A 160 -75.59 24.47 -25.23
C ARG A 160 -75.82 23.64 -23.96
N ASP A 161 -75.05 23.95 -22.93
CA ASP A 161 -75.23 23.46 -21.56
C ASP A 161 -76.46 24.13 -20.88
N ASP A 162 -76.87 23.65 -19.70
CA ASP A 162 -77.94 24.29 -18.90
C ASP A 162 -77.51 25.68 -18.35
N GLU A 163 -76.25 26.11 -18.58
CA GLU A 163 -75.66 27.40 -18.18
C GLU A 163 -75.51 28.40 -19.35
N GLY A 164 -75.88 28.01 -20.58
CA GLY A 164 -75.92 28.84 -21.78
C GLY A 164 -74.62 28.96 -22.60
N LYS A 165 -73.56 28.19 -22.31
CA LYS A 165 -72.32 28.19 -23.10
C LYS A 165 -72.48 27.39 -24.38
N LEU A 166 -71.80 27.85 -25.42
CA LEU A 166 -71.99 27.39 -26.79
C LEU A 166 -70.85 26.50 -27.28
N ALA A 167 -71.24 25.43 -27.95
CA ALA A 167 -70.38 24.58 -28.77
C ALA A 167 -70.89 24.59 -30.22
N MET A 168 -70.01 24.36 -31.19
CA MET A 168 -70.32 24.38 -32.63
C MET A 168 -69.69 23.18 -33.33
N LEU A 169 -70.43 22.55 -34.23
CA LEU A 169 -69.98 21.47 -35.10
C LEU A 169 -70.35 21.79 -36.55
N GLY A 170 -69.33 22.03 -37.38
CA GLY A 170 -69.45 22.57 -38.75
C GLY A 170 -68.43 23.70 -38.99
N PRO A 171 -68.51 24.43 -40.12
CA PRO A 171 -69.46 24.23 -41.23
C PRO A 171 -69.24 22.91 -41.98
N LYS A 172 -70.34 22.20 -42.26
CA LYS A 172 -70.39 21.05 -43.16
C LYS A 172 -70.99 21.48 -44.49
N THR A 173 -70.26 21.25 -45.58
CA THR A 173 -70.72 21.50 -46.95
C THR A 173 -71.78 20.48 -47.36
N VAL A 174 -72.92 20.95 -47.86
CA VAL A 174 -74.07 20.16 -48.31
C VAL A 174 -74.42 20.57 -49.73
N VAL A 175 -74.10 19.74 -50.72
CA VAL A 175 -74.52 19.98 -52.12
C VAL A 175 -75.76 19.15 -52.40
N THR A 176 -76.90 19.77 -52.71
CA THR A 176 -78.15 19.04 -53.03
C THR A 176 -78.00 18.22 -54.31
N ASN A 177 -78.77 17.13 -54.41
CA ASN A 177 -78.70 16.25 -55.58
C ASN A 177 -79.24 16.95 -56.85
N ALA A 178 -78.89 16.39 -58.01
CA ALA A 178 -79.62 16.64 -59.25
C ALA A 178 -81.03 16.02 -59.18
N PRO A 179 -82.02 16.55 -59.91
CA PRO A 179 -83.35 15.94 -60.02
C PRO A 179 -83.24 14.48 -60.49
N ASN A 180 -84.03 13.60 -59.87
CA ASN A 180 -84.10 12.15 -60.11
C ASN A 180 -82.82 11.34 -59.77
N ALA A 181 -81.81 11.93 -59.11
CA ALA A 181 -80.67 11.15 -58.62
C ALA A 181 -81.03 10.31 -57.38
N PRO A 182 -80.37 9.16 -57.14
CA PRO A 182 -80.64 8.31 -55.97
C PRO A 182 -80.49 9.04 -54.64
N VAL A 183 -81.36 8.73 -53.69
CA VAL A 183 -81.29 9.16 -52.30
C VAL A 183 -80.36 8.20 -51.56
N ILE A 184 -79.24 8.72 -51.06
CA ILE A 184 -78.25 7.94 -50.28
C ILE A 184 -78.87 7.34 -49.01
N GLY A 185 -78.38 6.17 -48.62
CA GLY A 185 -78.69 5.55 -47.32
C GLY A 185 -77.80 6.06 -46.19
N THR A 186 -77.66 5.26 -45.13
CA THR A 186 -76.82 5.64 -43.98
C THR A 186 -75.35 5.87 -44.37
N PRO A 187 -74.63 6.79 -43.68
CA PRO A 187 -73.23 7.13 -43.98
C PRO A 187 -72.26 5.95 -43.94
N LEU A 188 -71.04 6.20 -44.44
CA LEU A 188 -69.92 5.25 -44.37
C LEU A 188 -69.60 4.88 -42.91
N THR A 189 -69.42 3.59 -42.66
CA THR A 189 -68.85 3.06 -41.41
C THR A 189 -67.74 2.05 -41.71
N TYR A 190 -66.73 2.00 -40.85
CA TYR A 190 -65.56 1.16 -41.02
C TYR A 190 -65.55 0.00 -40.03
N SER A 191 -65.12 -1.18 -40.47
CA SER A 191 -64.97 -2.38 -39.63
C SER A 191 -63.73 -3.17 -40.03
N ASN A 192 -63.30 -4.12 -39.18
CA ASN A 192 -62.15 -5.01 -39.45
C ASN A 192 -60.86 -4.27 -39.88
N VAL A 193 -60.64 -3.08 -39.31
CA VAL A 193 -59.47 -2.25 -39.58
C VAL A 193 -58.21 -2.96 -39.05
N SER A 194 -57.28 -3.22 -39.95
CA SER A 194 -55.98 -3.85 -39.69
C SER A 194 -54.85 -2.93 -40.11
N THR A 195 -53.61 -3.41 -40.05
CA THR A 195 -52.41 -2.70 -40.54
C THR A 195 -52.32 -2.62 -42.06
N ASN A 196 -53.13 -3.38 -42.82
CA ASN A 196 -53.08 -3.38 -44.29
C ASN A 196 -54.44 -3.50 -45.00
N SER A 197 -55.53 -3.57 -44.24
CA SER A 197 -56.89 -3.77 -44.76
C SER A 197 -57.96 -3.10 -43.89
N LEU A 198 -59.14 -2.87 -44.45
CA LEU A 198 -60.36 -2.50 -43.72
C LEU A 198 -61.60 -2.80 -44.55
N ASP A 199 -62.75 -2.96 -43.91
CA ASP A 199 -64.06 -3.00 -44.57
C ASP A 199 -64.73 -1.62 -44.50
N ILE A 200 -65.26 -1.18 -45.64
CA ILE A 200 -66.13 0.00 -45.75
C ILE A 200 -67.55 -0.51 -45.92
N ASN A 201 -68.49 0.01 -45.13
CA ASN A 201 -69.91 -0.34 -45.18
C ASN A 201 -70.74 0.93 -45.33
N TRP A 202 -71.91 0.84 -45.99
CA TRP A 202 -72.85 1.95 -46.13
C TRP A 202 -74.29 1.44 -46.23
N GLY A 203 -75.27 2.28 -45.91
CA GLY A 203 -76.68 1.91 -46.09
C GLY A 203 -77.07 1.98 -47.57
N ALA A 204 -77.83 0.99 -48.07
CA ALA A 204 -78.29 0.98 -49.45
C ALA A 204 -79.05 2.27 -49.81
N ALA A 205 -78.77 2.82 -51.00
CA ALA A 205 -79.51 3.94 -51.57
C ALA A 205 -80.90 3.49 -52.05
N SER A 206 -81.78 4.47 -52.27
CA SER A 206 -83.08 4.28 -52.89
C SER A 206 -83.26 5.23 -54.07
N ASP A 207 -84.04 4.83 -55.06
CA ASP A 207 -84.37 5.63 -56.24
C ASP A 207 -85.85 5.42 -56.58
N VAL A 208 -86.49 6.46 -57.12
CA VAL A 208 -87.87 6.43 -57.59
C VAL A 208 -87.98 5.77 -58.97
N LEU A 209 -86.91 5.79 -59.78
CA LEU A 209 -86.86 5.27 -61.14
C LEU A 209 -86.12 3.93 -61.26
N THR A 210 -85.16 3.66 -60.38
CA THR A 210 -84.30 2.45 -60.43
C THR A 210 -84.66 1.46 -59.33
N ILE A 211 -84.88 0.20 -59.70
CA ILE A 211 -85.09 -0.87 -58.70
C ILE A 211 -83.81 -1.11 -57.88
N PRO A 212 -83.89 -1.42 -56.56
CA PRO A 212 -82.71 -1.49 -55.69
C PRO A 212 -81.58 -2.41 -56.19
N SER A 213 -81.92 -3.53 -56.82
CA SER A 213 -80.96 -4.49 -57.37
C SER A 213 -80.23 -4.02 -58.65
N ALA A 214 -80.66 -2.90 -59.23
CA ALA A 214 -80.04 -2.27 -60.40
C ALA A 214 -79.34 -0.93 -60.06
N ILE A 215 -79.32 -0.53 -58.78
CA ILE A 215 -78.56 0.63 -58.30
C ILE A 215 -77.07 0.24 -58.21
N GLU A 216 -76.21 0.99 -58.87
CA GLU A 216 -74.77 0.71 -59.01
C GLU A 216 -73.91 1.66 -58.16
N TYR A 217 -72.89 1.10 -57.50
CA TYR A 217 -72.02 1.81 -56.56
C TYR A 217 -70.56 1.78 -57.01
N ARG A 218 -69.84 2.89 -56.80
CA ARG A 218 -68.41 3.05 -57.01
C ARG A 218 -67.76 3.48 -55.70
N VAL A 219 -66.69 2.82 -55.28
CA VAL A 219 -65.89 3.18 -54.12
C VAL A 219 -64.57 3.77 -54.59
N VAL A 220 -64.20 4.94 -54.08
CA VAL A 220 -62.96 5.64 -54.40
C VAL A 220 -62.18 5.97 -53.13
N ARG A 221 -60.85 6.10 -53.26
CA ARG A 221 -59.94 6.54 -52.20
C ARG A 221 -58.99 7.64 -52.66
N ALA A 222 -58.54 8.44 -51.70
CA ALA A 222 -57.51 9.47 -51.87
C ALA A 222 -56.79 9.72 -50.52
N ASP A 223 -55.79 10.59 -50.53
CA ASP A 223 -55.00 10.94 -49.35
C ASP A 223 -55.71 11.99 -48.45
N ASP A 224 -56.73 12.68 -48.97
CA ASP A 224 -57.54 13.68 -48.25
C ASP A 224 -59.02 13.65 -48.70
N VAL A 225 -59.94 13.76 -47.74
CA VAL A 225 -61.40 13.83 -47.94
C VAL A 225 -61.83 15.03 -48.79
N THR A 226 -61.08 16.14 -48.78
CA THR A 226 -61.45 17.32 -49.59
C THR A 226 -61.49 16.99 -51.08
N THR A 227 -60.56 16.15 -51.55
CA THR A 227 -60.48 15.69 -52.95
C THR A 227 -61.66 14.82 -53.38
N LEU A 228 -62.36 14.21 -52.41
CA LEU A 228 -63.48 13.30 -52.63
C LEU A 228 -64.86 13.96 -52.46
N HIS A 229 -64.91 15.25 -52.13
CA HIS A 229 -66.17 16.00 -52.03
C HIS A 229 -66.73 16.46 -53.40
N ASP A 230 -65.90 16.51 -54.45
CA ASP A 230 -66.35 16.84 -55.80
C ASP A 230 -66.95 15.61 -56.49
N LEU A 231 -68.29 15.55 -56.51
CA LEU A 231 -69.06 14.52 -57.21
C LEU A 231 -68.67 14.38 -58.69
N THR A 232 -68.25 15.43 -59.37
CA THR A 232 -67.83 15.36 -60.79
C THR A 232 -66.50 14.63 -60.94
N ALA A 233 -65.55 14.86 -60.03
CA ALA A 233 -64.27 14.15 -60.00
C ALA A 233 -64.43 12.67 -59.62
N VAL A 234 -65.18 12.36 -58.55
CA VAL A 234 -65.36 10.96 -58.11
C VAL A 234 -66.29 10.14 -59.00
N SER A 235 -67.13 10.76 -59.84
CA SER A 235 -67.95 10.06 -60.86
C SER A 235 -67.32 10.02 -62.26
N ALA A 236 -66.18 10.69 -62.47
CA ALA A 236 -65.53 10.80 -63.78
C ALA A 236 -65.20 9.43 -64.41
N THR A 237 -65.44 9.33 -65.72
CA THR A 237 -65.08 8.15 -66.55
C THR A 237 -63.62 8.15 -66.99
N THR A 238 -62.96 9.31 -66.98
CA THR A 238 -61.51 9.45 -67.15
C THR A 238 -60.79 9.40 -65.79
N PRO A 239 -59.64 8.73 -65.66
CA PRO A 239 -58.88 8.72 -64.41
C PRO A 239 -58.49 10.12 -63.93
N VAL A 240 -58.74 10.42 -62.66
CA VAL A 240 -58.30 11.64 -61.97
C VAL A 240 -57.06 11.30 -61.14
N PRO A 241 -55.89 11.94 -61.35
CA PRO A 241 -54.62 11.47 -60.75
C PRO A 241 -54.59 11.35 -59.22
N ALA A 242 -55.39 12.13 -58.50
CA ALA A 242 -55.49 12.09 -57.03
C ALA A 242 -56.52 11.08 -56.49
N ILE A 243 -57.26 10.37 -57.35
CA ILE A 243 -58.39 9.53 -56.96
C ILE A 243 -58.18 8.10 -57.48
N THR A 244 -57.95 7.15 -56.58
CA THR A 244 -57.86 5.73 -56.91
C THR A 244 -59.25 5.10 -56.82
N VAL A 245 -59.69 4.41 -57.87
CA VAL A 245 -60.91 3.59 -57.83
C VAL A 245 -60.61 2.29 -57.11
N VAL A 246 -61.39 1.98 -56.07
CA VAL A 246 -61.27 0.76 -55.25
C VAL A 246 -62.26 -0.31 -55.74
N GLN A 247 -63.48 0.10 -56.06
CA GLN A 247 -64.51 -0.73 -56.68
C GLN A 247 -65.26 0.13 -57.70
N ASP A 248 -65.46 -0.36 -58.93
CA ASP A 248 -66.14 0.41 -59.99
C ASP A 248 -67.55 -0.12 -60.25
N TRP A 249 -68.51 0.82 -60.37
CA TRP A 249 -69.92 0.65 -60.74
C TRP A 249 -70.51 -0.76 -60.62
N THR A 250 -70.58 -1.28 -59.40
CA THR A 250 -71.07 -2.62 -59.11
C THR A 250 -72.52 -2.54 -58.60
N PRO A 251 -73.47 -3.29 -59.19
CA PRO A 251 -74.86 -3.30 -58.74
C PRO A 251 -75.03 -3.98 -57.39
N ASN A 252 -75.95 -3.47 -56.56
CA ASN A 252 -76.44 -4.14 -55.34
C ASN A 252 -75.32 -4.53 -54.34
N ILE A 253 -74.42 -3.59 -54.01
CA ILE A 253 -73.44 -3.74 -52.93
C ILE A 253 -73.61 -2.67 -51.84
N THR A 254 -73.34 -3.06 -50.59
CA THR A 254 -73.39 -2.19 -49.40
C THR A 254 -72.10 -2.24 -48.58
N ASN A 255 -71.10 -3.00 -49.03
CA ASN A 255 -69.77 -3.05 -48.44
C ASN A 255 -68.68 -3.40 -49.47
N VAL A 256 -67.43 -3.03 -49.16
CA VAL A 256 -66.20 -3.40 -49.89
C VAL A 256 -65.06 -3.57 -48.88
N THR A 257 -64.35 -4.70 -48.96
CA THR A 257 -63.05 -4.89 -48.29
C THR A 257 -61.94 -4.24 -49.11
N VAL A 258 -61.17 -3.35 -48.49
CA VAL A 258 -59.98 -2.72 -49.06
C VAL A 258 -58.74 -3.41 -48.51
N THR A 259 -57.76 -3.70 -49.37
CA THR A 259 -56.47 -4.32 -48.99
C THR A 259 -55.30 -3.58 -49.65
N GLY A 260 -54.07 -3.88 -49.21
CA GLY A 260 -52.88 -3.20 -49.72
C GLY A 260 -52.79 -1.75 -49.25
N LEU A 261 -53.19 -1.50 -48.00
CA LEU A 261 -52.97 -0.26 -47.28
C LEU A 261 -51.63 -0.33 -46.52
N SER A 262 -51.05 0.82 -46.20
CA SER A 262 -49.90 0.94 -45.29
C SER A 262 -50.36 0.92 -43.83
N THR A 263 -49.48 0.50 -42.91
CA THR A 263 -49.73 0.55 -41.45
C THR A 263 -49.80 2.00 -40.95
N GLY A 264 -50.57 2.25 -39.88
CA GLY A 264 -50.67 3.55 -39.22
C GLY A 264 -50.92 4.76 -40.14
N THR A 265 -51.59 4.58 -41.27
CA THR A 265 -51.74 5.56 -42.36
C THR A 265 -53.20 5.98 -42.51
N ASP A 266 -53.45 7.28 -42.63
CA ASP A 266 -54.77 7.83 -42.89
C ASP A 266 -55.18 7.68 -44.36
N TYR A 267 -56.39 7.21 -44.60
CA TYR A 267 -56.99 7.07 -45.94
C TYR A 267 -58.38 7.69 -45.99
N ALA A 268 -58.62 8.54 -46.99
CA ALA A 268 -59.95 9.07 -47.28
C ALA A 268 -60.69 8.15 -48.26
N PHE A 269 -61.97 7.92 -48.01
CA PHE A 269 -62.85 7.14 -48.88
C PHE A 269 -64.18 7.85 -49.13
N ALA A 270 -64.77 7.60 -50.30
CA ALA A 270 -66.13 8.01 -50.64
C ALA A 270 -66.84 6.95 -51.48
N VAL A 271 -68.17 6.93 -51.38
CA VAL A 271 -69.04 6.05 -52.16
C VAL A 271 -69.91 6.91 -53.08
N VAL A 272 -69.85 6.65 -54.37
CA VAL A 272 -70.72 7.23 -55.39
C VAL A 272 -71.76 6.22 -55.77
N VAL A 273 -73.01 6.64 -55.94
CA VAL A 273 -74.12 5.78 -56.38
C VAL A 273 -74.79 6.36 -57.62
N ARG A 274 -75.26 5.52 -58.55
CA ARG A 274 -76.01 5.97 -59.73
C ARG A 274 -77.30 5.19 -59.99
N GLY A 275 -78.27 5.89 -60.58
CA GLY A 275 -79.57 5.37 -61.00
C GLY A 275 -79.78 5.43 -62.52
N THR A 276 -81.04 5.39 -62.94
CA THR A 276 -81.48 5.38 -64.35
C THR A 276 -82.56 6.45 -64.59
N PRO A 277 -82.35 7.45 -65.49
CA PRO A 277 -81.12 7.70 -66.26
C PRO A 277 -79.91 8.01 -65.36
N ALA A 278 -78.70 7.91 -65.93
CA ALA A 278 -77.38 7.89 -65.26
C ALA A 278 -77.02 9.16 -64.45
N THR A 279 -77.82 9.42 -63.43
CA THR A 279 -77.70 10.49 -62.45
C THR A 279 -77.02 9.93 -61.20
N THR A 280 -76.13 10.70 -60.61
CA THR A 280 -75.26 10.27 -59.51
C THR A 280 -75.56 11.02 -58.22
N ALA A 281 -75.35 10.36 -57.09
CA ALA A 281 -75.31 10.97 -55.77
C ALA A 281 -74.04 10.55 -55.01
N LEU A 282 -73.63 11.36 -54.03
CA LEU A 282 -72.43 11.18 -53.24
C LEU A 282 -72.78 10.89 -51.79
N TYR A 283 -72.32 9.77 -51.24
CA TYR A 283 -72.22 9.58 -49.80
C TYR A 283 -71.06 10.42 -49.27
N ASP A 284 -71.22 11.00 -48.08
CA ASP A 284 -70.19 11.84 -47.47
C ASP A 284 -68.84 11.13 -47.38
N ALA A 285 -67.81 11.75 -47.95
CA ALA A 285 -66.44 11.27 -47.81
C ALA A 285 -66.01 11.31 -46.33
N SER A 286 -65.26 10.30 -45.91
CA SER A 286 -64.77 10.15 -44.54
C SER A 286 -63.35 9.59 -44.54
N ALA A 287 -62.58 9.87 -43.49
CA ALA A 287 -61.22 9.36 -43.31
C ALA A 287 -61.18 8.26 -42.24
N ILE A 288 -60.22 7.35 -42.37
CA ILE A 288 -59.93 6.31 -41.39
C ILE A 288 -58.42 6.01 -41.40
N ARG A 289 -57.84 5.84 -40.22
CA ARG A 289 -56.46 5.39 -40.05
C ARG A 289 -56.42 3.87 -39.99
N THR A 290 -55.47 3.24 -40.69
CA THR A 290 -55.16 1.82 -40.46
C THR A 290 -54.64 1.61 -39.05
N ALA A 291 -54.79 0.38 -38.55
CA ALA A 291 -54.20 0.00 -37.27
C ALA A 291 -52.67 0.04 -37.36
N ASP A 292 -52.03 0.08 -36.20
CA ASP A 292 -50.58 0.10 -36.07
C ASP A 292 -50.14 -0.75 -34.86
N VAL A 293 -49.03 -1.46 -35.04
CA VAL A 293 -48.52 -2.53 -34.16
C VAL A 293 -46.99 -2.52 -34.06
N ASN A 294 -46.33 -1.57 -34.73
CA ASN A 294 -44.89 -1.42 -34.67
C ASN A 294 -44.55 -0.62 -33.41
N ALA A 295 -43.46 -0.97 -32.72
CA ALA A 295 -42.98 -0.21 -31.58
C ALA A 295 -41.87 0.75 -32.01
N PRO A 296 -41.81 1.98 -31.45
CA PRO A 296 -40.80 2.97 -31.85
C PRO A 296 -39.37 2.44 -31.75
N VAL A 297 -38.53 2.78 -32.71
CA VAL A 297 -37.09 2.52 -32.66
C VAL A 297 -36.45 3.52 -31.69
N VAL A 298 -35.87 3.02 -30.60
CA VAL A 298 -35.20 3.83 -29.58
C VAL A 298 -34.03 4.64 -30.16
N GLY A 299 -33.80 5.81 -29.58
CA GLY A 299 -32.61 6.62 -29.88
C GLY A 299 -31.36 6.08 -29.18
N SER A 300 -30.31 6.89 -29.11
CA SER A 300 -29.09 6.53 -28.36
C SER A 300 -29.36 6.34 -26.87
N ASP A 301 -28.48 5.57 -26.22
CA ASP A 301 -28.43 5.41 -24.76
C ASP A 301 -28.29 6.75 -24.01
N ILE A 302 -28.59 6.70 -22.70
CA ILE A 302 -28.53 7.86 -21.81
C ILE A 302 -27.07 8.30 -21.61
N VAL A 303 -26.81 9.59 -21.82
CA VAL A 303 -25.58 10.30 -21.45
C VAL A 303 -25.87 11.23 -20.29
N TYR A 304 -24.96 11.25 -19.31
CA TYR A 304 -25.06 12.11 -18.13
C TYR A 304 -24.18 13.35 -18.23
N SER A 305 -24.68 14.47 -17.72
CA SER A 305 -23.94 15.72 -17.56
C SER A 305 -24.33 16.40 -16.24
N ASN A 306 -23.56 17.40 -15.81
CA ASN A 306 -23.79 18.15 -14.56
C ASN A 306 -23.96 17.25 -13.32
N ILE A 307 -23.18 16.17 -13.22
CA ILE A 307 -23.24 15.22 -12.09
C ILE A 307 -22.65 15.92 -10.85
N LEU A 308 -23.49 16.17 -9.86
CA LEU A 308 -23.14 16.75 -8.56
C LEU A 308 -23.32 15.68 -7.46
N THR A 309 -23.44 16.09 -6.19
CA THR A 309 -23.72 15.16 -5.07
C THR A 309 -25.18 14.69 -5.06
N THR A 310 -26.15 15.55 -5.38
CA THR A 310 -27.60 15.24 -5.24
C THR A 310 -28.43 15.49 -6.50
N SER A 311 -27.78 15.83 -7.62
CA SER A 311 -28.44 16.15 -8.89
C SER A 311 -27.57 15.83 -10.10
N LEU A 312 -28.22 15.61 -11.25
CA LEU A 312 -27.59 15.40 -12.56
C LEU A 312 -28.52 15.82 -13.70
N THR A 313 -28.03 15.81 -14.93
CA THR A 313 -28.86 15.90 -16.15
C THR A 313 -28.66 14.66 -17.01
N ALA A 314 -29.75 13.94 -17.30
CA ALA A 314 -29.76 12.79 -18.20
C ALA A 314 -30.29 13.22 -19.57
N THR A 315 -29.65 12.79 -20.66
CA THR A 315 -30.02 13.12 -22.04
C THR A 315 -29.88 11.89 -22.93
N TRP A 316 -30.81 11.67 -23.85
CA TRP A 316 -30.85 10.51 -24.75
C TRP A 316 -31.19 10.94 -26.19
N GLY A 317 -31.04 10.03 -27.15
CA GLY A 317 -31.40 10.31 -28.54
C GLY A 317 -32.90 10.33 -28.75
N ALA A 318 -33.39 11.15 -29.70
CA ALA A 318 -34.78 11.05 -30.14
C ALA A 318 -35.02 9.70 -30.81
N ALA A 319 -36.10 9.03 -30.42
CA ALA A 319 -36.61 7.84 -31.07
C ALA A 319 -37.32 8.19 -32.39
N THR A 320 -37.53 7.19 -33.24
CA THR A 320 -38.24 7.31 -34.51
C THR A 320 -39.21 6.15 -34.70
N ASP A 321 -40.33 6.41 -35.37
CA ASP A 321 -41.43 5.47 -35.54
C ASP A 321 -42.02 5.64 -36.95
N ASP A 322 -42.67 4.61 -37.51
CA ASP A 322 -43.21 4.66 -38.87
C ASP A 322 -44.64 5.23 -38.98
N ALA A 323 -45.36 5.34 -37.86
CA ALA A 323 -46.69 5.95 -37.80
C ALA A 323 -46.74 7.26 -36.99
N THR A 324 -45.97 7.37 -35.91
CA THR A 324 -46.00 8.48 -34.96
C THR A 324 -44.81 9.40 -35.14
N VAL A 325 -45.05 10.64 -35.58
CA VAL A 325 -43.97 11.63 -35.75
C VAL A 325 -43.23 11.88 -34.44
N ALA A 326 -41.91 12.06 -34.47
CA ALA A 326 -41.06 12.07 -33.27
C ALA A 326 -41.43 13.11 -32.19
N SER A 327 -42.14 14.19 -32.56
CA SER A 327 -42.68 15.18 -31.62
C SER A 327 -43.94 14.74 -30.87
N HIS A 328 -44.51 13.58 -31.21
CA HIS A 328 -45.67 12.96 -30.55
C HIS A 328 -45.32 11.65 -29.83
N LEU A 329 -44.08 11.16 -29.94
CA LEU A 329 -43.58 10.06 -29.12
C LEU A 329 -43.47 10.49 -27.65
N GLU A 330 -43.92 9.65 -26.72
CA GLU A 330 -43.90 9.93 -25.29
C GLU A 330 -42.85 9.10 -24.57
N TYR A 331 -42.09 9.74 -23.68
CA TYR A 331 -40.94 9.13 -22.99
C TYR A 331 -41.20 8.97 -21.50
N LYS A 332 -40.84 7.80 -20.95
CA LYS A 332 -40.82 7.51 -19.50
C LYS A 332 -39.39 7.26 -19.06
N LEU A 333 -38.90 7.98 -18.07
CA LEU A 333 -37.56 7.80 -17.48
C LEU A 333 -37.70 7.24 -16.06
N VAL A 334 -36.92 6.22 -15.73
CA VAL A 334 -36.94 5.56 -14.42
C VAL A 334 -35.54 5.36 -13.83
N LEU A 335 -35.46 5.11 -12.52
CA LEU A 335 -34.22 4.85 -11.79
C LEU A 335 -34.31 3.64 -10.85
N ALA A 336 -33.21 2.91 -10.71
CA ALA A 336 -33.06 1.78 -9.78
C ALA A 336 -31.63 1.66 -9.23
N SER A 337 -31.45 0.80 -8.23
CA SER A 337 -30.15 0.47 -7.62
C SER A 337 -29.38 -0.62 -8.37
N SER A 338 -30.03 -1.35 -9.28
CA SER A 338 -29.46 -2.36 -10.17
C SER A 338 -30.02 -2.21 -11.60
N ALA A 339 -29.26 -2.67 -12.59
CA ALA A 339 -29.73 -2.73 -13.98
C ALA A 339 -30.92 -3.70 -14.15
N SER A 340 -30.83 -4.88 -13.52
CA SER A 340 -31.83 -5.97 -13.59
C SER A 340 -33.07 -5.74 -12.70
N ALA A 341 -33.45 -4.48 -12.50
CA ALA A 341 -34.75 -4.08 -12.00
C ALA A 341 -35.48 -3.19 -13.04
N ILE A 342 -34.80 -2.90 -14.17
CA ILE A 342 -35.21 -1.99 -15.23
C ILE A 342 -34.67 -2.45 -16.60
N ASP A 343 -34.42 -3.75 -16.81
CA ASP A 343 -33.92 -4.27 -18.10
C ASP A 343 -35.04 -4.75 -19.04
N SER A 344 -36.27 -4.90 -18.52
CA SER A 344 -37.47 -5.20 -19.30
C SER A 344 -38.61 -4.18 -19.12
N ILE A 345 -39.48 -4.07 -20.14
CA ILE A 345 -40.68 -3.21 -20.11
C ILE A 345 -41.60 -3.58 -18.95
N ALA A 346 -41.77 -4.88 -18.67
CA ALA A 346 -42.66 -5.38 -17.62
C ALA A 346 -42.19 -4.98 -16.21
N GLU A 347 -40.88 -5.01 -15.94
CA GLU A 347 -40.33 -4.54 -14.67
C GLU A 347 -40.52 -3.03 -14.50
N ILE A 348 -40.24 -2.25 -15.55
CA ILE A 348 -40.40 -0.79 -15.51
C ILE A 348 -41.87 -0.38 -15.31
N GLN A 349 -42.81 -1.15 -15.87
CA GLN A 349 -44.25 -0.97 -15.62
C GLN A 349 -44.67 -1.38 -14.20
N ALA A 350 -43.95 -2.29 -13.55
CA ALA A 350 -44.21 -2.74 -12.18
C ALA A 350 -43.52 -1.88 -11.09
N LEU A 351 -42.72 -0.89 -11.47
CA LEU A 351 -42.03 -0.01 -10.52
C LEU A 351 -42.98 0.83 -9.65
N ALA A 352 -42.57 1.07 -8.40
CA ALA A 352 -43.20 2.06 -7.54
C ALA A 352 -42.95 3.49 -8.08
N ALA A 353 -43.91 4.40 -7.84
CA ALA A 353 -43.83 5.79 -8.32
C ALA A 353 -42.56 6.55 -7.89
N SER A 354 -41.94 6.19 -6.77
CA SER A 354 -40.65 6.73 -6.30
C SER A 354 -39.46 6.42 -7.22
N SER A 355 -39.58 5.40 -8.08
CA SER A 355 -38.58 5.02 -9.08
C SER A 355 -38.85 5.63 -10.45
N VAL A 356 -39.92 6.43 -10.61
CA VAL A 356 -40.25 7.12 -11.86
C VAL A 356 -39.70 8.55 -11.83
N ALA A 357 -38.63 8.79 -12.58
CA ALA A 357 -37.98 10.09 -12.72
C ALA A 357 -38.78 11.05 -13.63
N MET A 358 -39.51 10.49 -14.60
CA MET A 358 -40.41 11.20 -15.50
C MET A 358 -41.44 10.21 -16.03
N ASP A 359 -42.73 10.48 -15.81
CA ASP A 359 -43.81 9.72 -16.46
C ASP A 359 -44.11 10.31 -17.85
N TRP A 360 -44.76 9.53 -18.71
CA TRP A 360 -44.98 9.73 -20.15
C TRP A 360 -45.03 11.21 -20.57
N SER A 361 -43.91 11.70 -21.09
CA SER A 361 -43.72 13.10 -21.47
C SER A 361 -43.40 13.21 -22.96
N GLN A 362 -44.25 13.90 -23.70
CA GLN A 362 -44.18 14.04 -25.15
C GLN A 362 -42.92 14.78 -25.63
N GLY A 363 -42.19 14.21 -26.59
CA GLY A 363 -41.09 14.85 -27.32
C GLY A 363 -39.82 15.17 -26.51
N ILE A 364 -39.71 14.73 -25.24
CA ILE A 364 -38.58 15.04 -24.36
C ILE A 364 -37.39 14.10 -24.60
N THR A 365 -36.20 14.69 -24.78
CA THR A 365 -34.91 14.00 -24.91
C THR A 365 -33.92 14.30 -23.78
N SER A 366 -34.29 15.11 -22.79
CA SER A 366 -33.42 15.45 -21.66
C SER A 366 -34.22 15.77 -20.38
N LYS A 367 -33.67 15.38 -19.23
CA LYS A 367 -34.28 15.55 -17.91
C LYS A 367 -33.22 15.92 -16.86
N ALA A 368 -33.41 17.08 -16.23
CA ALA A 368 -32.73 17.43 -15.00
C ALA A 368 -33.34 16.64 -13.81
N LEU A 369 -32.48 16.17 -12.91
CA LEU A 369 -32.80 15.27 -11.81
C LEU A 369 -32.22 15.81 -10.50
N THR A 370 -32.98 15.72 -9.42
CA THR A 370 -32.66 16.29 -8.10
C THR A 370 -33.19 15.39 -6.98
N GLY A 371 -32.53 15.38 -5.82
CA GLY A 371 -32.91 14.54 -4.68
C GLY A 371 -32.29 13.13 -4.73
N LEU A 372 -31.23 12.96 -5.51
CA LEU A 372 -30.40 11.76 -5.51
C LEU A 372 -29.48 11.77 -4.27
N GLY A 373 -29.05 10.59 -3.82
CA GLY A 373 -28.13 10.45 -2.69
C GLY A 373 -26.66 10.68 -3.10
N GLN A 374 -25.93 11.41 -2.27
CA GLN A 374 -24.47 11.60 -2.37
C GLN A 374 -23.74 10.25 -2.34
N GLY A 375 -22.68 10.09 -3.14
CA GLY A 375 -21.91 8.85 -3.28
C GLY A 375 -22.67 7.65 -3.90
N GLN A 376 -24.01 7.72 -4.00
CA GLN A 376 -24.83 6.58 -4.38
C GLN A 376 -24.72 6.21 -5.86
N ARG A 377 -24.84 4.91 -6.12
CA ARG A 377 -24.90 4.32 -7.46
C ARG A 377 -26.35 4.18 -7.92
N TYR A 378 -26.63 4.66 -9.12
CA TYR A 378 -27.93 4.55 -9.77
C TYR A 378 -27.78 3.95 -11.16
N TYR A 379 -28.84 3.28 -11.61
CA TYR A 379 -29.06 2.91 -13.00
C TYR A 379 -30.31 3.63 -13.49
N PHE A 380 -30.26 4.23 -14.69
CA PHE A 380 -31.44 4.79 -15.34
C PHE A 380 -31.71 4.05 -16.65
N ASN A 381 -32.98 3.95 -17.01
CA ASN A 381 -33.43 3.47 -18.32
C ASN A 381 -34.64 4.31 -18.76
N TYR A 382 -34.90 4.41 -20.06
CA TYR A 382 -36.11 5.01 -20.60
C TYR A 382 -36.92 4.05 -21.47
N LEU A 383 -38.25 4.24 -21.43
CA LEU A 383 -39.17 3.75 -22.44
C LEU A 383 -39.56 4.89 -23.36
N VAL A 384 -39.94 4.54 -24.58
CA VAL A 384 -40.68 5.38 -25.52
C VAL A 384 -41.93 4.63 -25.98
N ARG A 385 -43.03 5.36 -26.20
CA ARG A 385 -44.23 4.84 -26.85
C ARG A 385 -44.71 5.73 -28.00
N ASP A 386 -45.44 5.12 -28.91
CA ASP A 386 -46.16 5.75 -30.02
C ASP A 386 -47.56 6.25 -29.58
N HIS A 387 -48.38 6.69 -30.53
CA HIS A 387 -49.78 7.06 -30.29
C HIS A 387 -50.72 5.83 -30.14
N SER A 388 -50.27 4.65 -30.58
CA SER A 388 -51.04 3.40 -30.62
C SER A 388 -50.96 2.61 -29.30
N GLY A 389 -49.96 2.91 -28.46
CA GLY A 389 -49.64 2.22 -27.21
C GLY A 389 -48.48 1.22 -27.29
N ASN A 390 -47.85 1.05 -28.46
CA ASN A 390 -46.68 0.18 -28.64
C ASN A 390 -45.45 0.80 -27.97
N MET A 391 -44.61 -0.01 -27.33
CA MET A 391 -43.52 0.44 -26.45
C MET A 391 -42.19 -0.22 -26.78
N SER A 392 -41.12 0.57 -26.70
CA SER A 392 -39.73 0.11 -26.71
C SER A 392 -38.94 0.65 -25.51
N ILE A 393 -37.82 0.01 -25.21
CA ILE A 393 -36.97 0.21 -24.03
C ILE A 393 -35.50 0.37 -24.45
N SER A 394 -34.75 1.27 -23.80
CA SER A 394 -33.31 1.44 -24.03
C SER A 394 -32.46 0.54 -23.11
N ASN A 395 -31.13 0.72 -23.08
CA ASN A 395 -30.27 -0.03 -22.16
C ASN A 395 -30.17 0.66 -20.78
N PRO A 396 -30.13 -0.08 -19.66
CA PRO A 396 -29.85 0.51 -18.34
C PRO A 396 -28.44 1.09 -18.25
N VAL A 397 -28.31 2.41 -18.14
CA VAL A 397 -27.01 3.10 -18.02
C VAL A 397 -26.71 3.40 -16.54
N LYS A 398 -25.47 3.14 -16.11
CA LYS A 398 -24.99 3.34 -14.74
C LYS A 398 -24.43 4.75 -14.53
N VAL A 399 -24.75 5.37 -13.39
CA VAL A 399 -24.09 6.56 -12.85
C VAL A 399 -23.73 6.36 -11.38
N VAL A 400 -22.74 7.10 -10.90
CA VAL A 400 -22.41 7.25 -9.48
C VAL A 400 -22.38 8.75 -9.19
N MET A 401 -23.05 9.17 -8.12
CA MET A 401 -23.07 10.58 -7.71
C MET A 401 -21.71 10.98 -7.13
N GLN A 402 -21.37 12.28 -7.15
CA GLN A 402 -20.16 12.74 -6.47
C GLN A 402 -20.24 12.46 -4.96
N ASP A 403 -19.08 12.24 -4.34
CA ASP A 403 -18.94 12.30 -2.88
C ASP A 403 -18.01 13.46 -2.47
N MET A 404 -18.35 14.07 -1.33
CA MET A 404 -17.71 15.23 -0.70
C MET A 404 -17.60 15.06 0.83
N VAL A 405 -18.02 13.91 1.38
CA VAL A 405 -17.79 13.57 2.79
C VAL A 405 -16.39 12.97 2.91
N SER A 406 -15.65 13.37 3.96
CA SER A 406 -14.32 12.82 4.23
C SER A 406 -14.41 11.70 5.28
N PRO A 407 -13.61 10.62 5.17
CA PRO A 407 -13.71 9.46 6.07
C PRO A 407 -13.60 9.82 7.55
N VAL A 408 -14.37 9.17 8.41
CA VAL A 408 -14.30 9.36 9.87
C VAL A 408 -13.16 8.53 10.44
N ILE A 409 -12.24 9.17 11.17
CA ILE A 409 -11.07 8.50 11.75
C ILE A 409 -11.46 7.43 12.78
N GLY A 410 -10.70 6.34 12.80
CA GLY A 410 -10.78 5.31 13.83
C GLY A 410 -10.04 5.71 15.12
N ALA A 411 -9.62 4.70 15.89
CA ALA A 411 -8.80 4.92 17.09
C ALA A 411 -7.45 5.61 16.76
N ASN A 412 -7.05 6.53 17.63
CA ASN A 412 -5.82 7.34 17.48
C ASN A 412 -4.53 6.50 17.33
N ILE A 413 -3.50 7.16 16.78
CA ILE A 413 -2.16 6.59 16.62
C ILE A 413 -1.57 6.12 17.96
N THR A 414 -1.03 4.91 17.96
CA THR A 414 -0.34 4.24 19.07
C THR A 414 0.95 3.59 18.58
N PHE A 415 1.87 3.27 19.51
CA PHE A 415 3.19 2.75 19.17
C PHE A 415 3.49 1.43 19.89
N SER A 416 4.17 0.53 19.20
CA SER A 416 4.64 -0.75 19.70
C SER A 416 6.07 -1.04 19.19
N SER A 417 6.75 -2.02 19.79
CA SER A 417 8.11 -2.43 19.40
C SER A 417 9.12 -1.27 19.31
N VAL A 418 9.02 -0.29 20.21
CA VAL A 418 9.85 0.92 20.18
C VAL A 418 11.29 0.59 20.55
N ALA A 419 12.20 0.76 19.59
CA ALA A 419 13.64 0.58 19.72
C ALA A 419 14.37 1.87 19.31
N GLU A 420 15.70 1.89 19.48
CA GLU A 420 16.55 3.07 19.24
C GLU A 420 16.42 3.64 17.82
N THR A 421 16.41 2.76 16.81
CA THR A 421 16.43 3.14 15.38
C THR A 421 15.17 2.74 14.61
N SER A 422 14.17 2.17 15.28
CA SER A 422 12.91 1.72 14.68
C SER A 422 11.75 1.60 15.67
N LEU A 423 10.52 1.62 15.17
CA LEU A 423 9.31 1.34 15.94
C LEU A 423 8.15 0.94 15.02
N THR A 424 7.08 0.38 15.57
CA THR A 424 5.83 0.11 14.84
C THR A 424 4.76 1.14 15.21
N VAL A 425 4.18 1.78 14.21
CA VAL A 425 3.03 2.70 14.33
C VAL A 425 1.75 1.92 14.07
N ASN A 426 0.70 2.14 14.85
CA ASN A 426 -0.58 1.42 14.76
C ASN A 426 -1.76 2.38 14.96
N TRP A 427 -2.88 2.12 14.31
CA TRP A 427 -4.09 2.95 14.37
C TRP A 427 -5.37 2.12 14.17
N GLY A 428 -6.51 2.67 14.57
CA GLY A 428 -7.81 2.09 14.25
C GLY A 428 -8.26 2.43 12.83
N VAL A 429 -8.88 1.46 12.17
CA VAL A 429 -9.51 1.58 10.85
C VAL A 429 -10.51 2.74 10.82
N ALA A 430 -10.42 3.60 9.80
CA ALA A 430 -11.40 4.65 9.51
C ALA A 430 -12.69 4.06 8.93
N THR A 431 -13.80 4.77 9.09
CA THR A 431 -15.10 4.39 8.51
C THR A 431 -15.61 5.50 7.62
N ASP A 432 -16.12 5.15 6.44
CA ASP A 432 -16.83 6.07 5.57
C ASP A 432 -18.31 5.68 5.42
N GLY A 433 -19.15 6.61 4.97
CA GLY A 433 -20.59 6.40 4.77
C GLY A 433 -20.96 5.76 3.43
N THR A 434 -20.11 5.93 2.41
CA THR A 434 -20.29 5.45 1.04
C THR A 434 -19.35 4.27 0.75
N ASN A 435 -18.11 4.35 1.22
CA ASN A 435 -17.06 3.37 0.96
C ASN A 435 -16.85 2.39 2.13
N THR A 436 -16.51 1.16 1.78
CA THR A 436 -16.10 0.14 2.74
C THR A 436 -14.67 0.41 3.23
N ALA A 437 -14.32 -0.08 4.42
CA ALA A 437 -12.96 0.03 4.96
C ALA A 437 -11.87 -0.61 4.05
N ALA A 438 -12.26 -1.52 3.15
CA ALA A 438 -11.37 -2.13 2.16
C ALA A 438 -10.99 -1.18 1.00
N GLU A 439 -11.75 -0.08 0.82
CA GLU A 439 -11.57 0.93 -0.23
C GLU A 439 -10.92 2.22 0.30
N LEU A 440 -10.49 2.25 1.57
CA LEU A 440 -9.83 3.42 2.18
C LEU A 440 -8.31 3.28 2.15
N GLU A 441 -7.65 4.30 1.61
CA GLU A 441 -6.19 4.37 1.46
C GLU A 441 -5.56 5.23 2.56
N TYR A 442 -4.43 4.79 3.10
CA TYR A 442 -3.73 5.44 4.21
C TYR A 442 -2.33 5.90 3.81
N LYS A 443 -1.96 7.11 4.22
CA LYS A 443 -0.62 7.70 4.10
C LYS A 443 -0.08 8.04 5.49
N LEU A 444 1.13 7.59 5.81
CA LEU A 444 1.80 7.81 7.09
C LEU A 444 3.08 8.63 6.89
N VAL A 445 3.22 9.70 7.66
CA VAL A 445 4.41 10.56 7.67
C VAL A 445 4.97 10.73 9.09
N ARG A 446 6.24 11.14 9.19
CA ARG A 446 6.93 11.44 10.44
C ARG A 446 7.72 12.74 10.35
N SER A 447 7.87 13.41 11.49
CA SER A 447 8.66 14.64 11.65
C SER A 447 9.22 14.74 13.06
N THR A 448 10.28 15.52 13.28
CA THR A 448 10.76 15.92 14.62
C THR A 448 10.05 17.17 15.16
N ASN A 449 9.18 17.79 14.35
CA ASN A 449 8.30 18.91 14.71
C ASN A 449 6.84 18.56 14.35
N SER A 450 5.91 18.68 15.29
CA SER A 450 4.47 18.44 15.03
C SER A 450 3.89 19.44 14.02
N ALA A 451 4.26 20.71 14.12
CA ALA A 451 3.75 21.82 13.29
C ALA A 451 4.42 21.88 11.90
N ALA A 452 4.66 20.70 11.34
CA ALA A 452 5.07 20.45 9.96
C ALA A 452 4.35 19.23 9.36
N ILE A 453 3.42 18.63 10.12
CA ILE A 453 2.57 17.48 9.77
C ILE A 453 1.19 17.56 10.47
N ASP A 454 0.74 18.75 10.92
CA ASP A 454 -0.52 18.90 11.66
C ASP A 454 -1.70 19.39 10.82
N THR A 455 -1.46 19.70 9.54
CA THR A 455 -2.51 19.91 8.54
C THR A 455 -2.49 18.87 7.40
N VAL A 456 -3.65 18.66 6.76
CA VAL A 456 -3.77 17.76 5.58
C VAL A 456 -2.80 18.15 4.46
N ALA A 457 -2.62 19.47 4.23
CA ALA A 457 -1.78 19.99 3.16
C ALA A 457 -0.28 19.72 3.38
N GLU A 458 0.18 19.79 4.63
CA GLU A 458 1.56 19.42 5.02
C GLU A 458 1.81 17.93 4.77
N VAL A 459 0.89 17.06 5.21
CA VAL A 459 1.03 15.61 5.06
C VAL A 459 0.96 15.19 3.59
N ASP A 460 0.09 15.79 2.78
CA ASP A 460 0.06 15.58 1.32
C ASP A 460 1.39 15.95 0.65
N ALA A 461 2.00 17.06 1.04
CA ALA A 461 3.22 17.59 0.43
C ALA A 461 4.49 16.75 0.68
N ILE A 462 4.45 15.82 1.64
CA ILE A 462 5.56 14.89 1.92
C ILE A 462 5.53 13.74 0.91
N LEU A 463 6.36 13.83 -0.12
CA LEU A 463 6.41 12.89 -1.25
C LEU A 463 7.66 11.98 -1.29
N SER A 464 8.51 11.99 -0.25
CA SER A 464 9.71 11.15 -0.22
C SER A 464 10.12 10.74 1.20
N ALA A 465 10.80 9.59 1.33
CA ALA A 465 11.27 9.08 2.62
C ALA A 465 12.27 10.03 3.31
N GLY A 466 13.12 10.72 2.53
CA GLY A 466 14.02 11.76 3.04
C GLY A 466 13.30 13.01 3.55
N SER A 467 12.04 13.21 3.15
CA SER A 467 11.14 14.27 3.65
C SER A 467 10.24 13.81 4.80
N GLY A 468 10.38 12.58 5.30
CA GLY A 468 9.57 12.04 6.38
C GLY A 468 8.42 11.10 5.95
N LEU A 469 8.33 10.70 4.68
CA LEU A 469 7.36 9.70 4.25
C LEU A 469 7.68 8.31 4.84
N VAL A 470 6.69 7.65 5.43
CA VAL A 470 6.83 6.29 6.00
C VAL A 470 6.04 5.28 5.16
N MET A 471 4.87 5.67 4.66
CA MET A 471 3.99 4.87 3.81
C MET A 471 3.11 5.81 2.97
N ASP A 472 2.85 5.48 1.71
CA ASP A 472 2.13 6.34 0.76
C ASP A 472 0.98 5.57 0.09
N TRP A 473 -0.25 5.83 0.56
CA TRP A 473 -1.50 5.34 0.00
C TRP A 473 -1.57 3.81 -0.16
N ASN A 474 -1.58 3.12 0.98
CA ASN A 474 -1.85 1.69 1.07
C ASN A 474 -3.31 1.43 1.48
N ASP A 475 -3.97 0.46 0.83
CA ASP A 475 -5.34 0.04 1.17
C ASP A 475 -5.41 -0.62 2.57
N ASN A 476 -6.47 -0.32 3.33
CA ASN A 476 -6.94 -1.13 4.48
C ASN A 476 -5.87 -1.60 5.49
N VAL A 477 -4.89 -0.74 5.75
CA VAL A 477 -3.75 -1.02 6.64
C VAL A 477 -3.96 -0.35 8.01
N THR A 478 -3.54 -1.03 9.07
CA THR A 478 -3.70 -0.59 10.48
C THR A 478 -2.39 -0.49 11.26
N THR A 479 -1.27 -0.88 10.64
CA THR A 479 0.04 -0.94 11.29
C THR A 479 1.16 -0.79 10.26
N THR A 480 2.26 -0.15 10.62
CA THR A 480 3.43 0.07 9.73
C THR A 480 4.72 0.23 10.53
N PRO A 481 5.82 -0.46 10.17
CA PRO A 481 7.13 -0.22 10.75
C PRO A 481 7.76 1.07 10.21
N SER A 482 8.38 1.85 11.10
CA SER A 482 9.17 3.03 10.80
C SER A 482 10.63 2.75 11.22
N THR A 483 11.58 2.96 10.31
CA THR A 483 13.01 2.59 10.48
C THR A 483 13.94 3.73 10.10
N GLY A 484 15.22 3.66 10.51
CA GLY A 484 16.16 4.75 10.31
C GLY A 484 15.81 5.97 11.16
N LEU A 485 15.44 5.73 12.41
CA LEU A 485 15.31 6.73 13.46
C LEU A 485 16.66 6.93 14.16
N GLN A 486 16.79 8.03 14.91
CA GLN A 486 17.94 8.31 15.76
C GLN A 486 17.60 8.04 17.24
N ALA A 487 18.60 7.69 18.04
CA ALA A 487 18.49 7.51 19.48
C ALA A 487 17.96 8.78 20.17
N ARG A 488 17.27 8.60 21.31
CA ARG A 488 16.80 9.66 22.23
C ARG A 488 16.10 10.85 21.55
N THR A 489 15.42 10.61 20.43
CA THR A 489 14.82 11.62 19.56
C THR A 489 13.29 11.51 19.58
N THR A 490 12.60 12.63 19.80
CA THR A 490 11.14 12.68 19.72
C THR A 490 10.69 12.76 18.26
N TYR A 491 9.98 11.73 17.81
CA TYR A 491 9.31 11.71 16.51
C TYR A 491 7.80 11.85 16.68
N TYR A 492 7.23 12.76 15.91
CA TYR A 492 5.79 12.91 15.70
C TYR A 492 5.39 12.15 14.45
N TYR A 493 4.27 11.43 14.51
CA TYR A 493 3.68 10.71 13.39
C TYR A 493 2.28 11.25 13.14
N ALA A 494 1.95 11.45 11.86
CA ALA A 494 0.63 11.86 11.40
C ALA A 494 0.17 10.92 10.29
N LEU A 495 -1.12 10.58 10.31
CA LEU A 495 -1.73 9.61 9.40
C LEU A 495 -2.90 10.28 8.70
N LEU A 496 -2.89 10.24 7.37
CA LEU A 496 -3.92 10.80 6.50
C LEU A 496 -4.66 9.64 5.82
N VAL A 497 -5.98 9.59 5.97
CA VAL A 497 -6.83 8.62 5.26
C VAL A 497 -7.59 9.34 4.15
N ARG A 498 -7.80 8.65 3.01
CA ARG A 498 -8.70 9.12 1.93
C ARG A 498 -9.67 8.04 1.47
N ASP A 499 -10.76 8.50 0.86
CA ASP A 499 -11.66 7.67 0.04
C ASP A 499 -11.17 7.59 -1.43
N PRO A 500 -11.77 6.75 -2.28
CA PRO A 500 -11.48 6.69 -3.72
C PRO A 500 -11.87 7.94 -4.52
N TYR A 501 -12.58 8.91 -3.91
CA TYR A 501 -12.97 10.18 -4.53
C TYR A 501 -11.99 11.32 -4.21
N GLY A 502 -11.06 11.11 -3.27
CA GLY A 502 -10.01 12.04 -2.86
C GLY A 502 -10.34 12.88 -1.63
N ASN A 503 -11.47 12.64 -0.95
CA ASN A 503 -11.84 13.29 0.31
C ASN A 503 -10.95 12.76 1.44
N LYS A 504 -10.50 13.64 2.35
CA LYS A 504 -9.34 13.39 3.21
C LYS A 504 -9.55 13.82 4.66
N THR A 505 -9.15 12.96 5.60
CA THR A 505 -9.19 13.26 7.04
C THR A 505 -7.87 12.90 7.71
N LEU A 506 -7.37 13.83 8.55
CA LEU A 506 -6.11 13.67 9.29
C LEU A 506 -6.37 13.13 10.70
N TYR A 507 -5.64 12.08 11.09
CA TYR A 507 -5.50 11.66 12.49
C TYR A 507 -4.51 12.59 13.18
N SER A 508 -4.91 13.20 14.31
CA SER A 508 -4.09 14.16 15.05
C SER A 508 -2.68 13.62 15.35
N PRO A 509 -1.60 14.41 15.11
CA PRO A 509 -0.24 13.92 15.28
C PRO A 509 0.06 13.40 16.69
N ARG A 510 0.78 12.28 16.78
CA ARG A 510 1.17 11.66 18.05
C ARG A 510 2.69 11.51 18.15
N SER A 511 3.25 11.84 19.32
CA SER A 511 4.69 11.78 19.59
C SER A 511 5.13 10.49 20.29
N VAL A 512 6.34 10.04 19.99
CA VAL A 512 7.08 8.98 20.69
C VAL A 512 8.56 9.37 20.77
N LEU A 513 9.17 9.12 21.91
CA LEU A 513 10.61 9.24 22.13
C LEU A 513 11.25 7.88 21.86
N THR A 514 12.24 7.81 20.97
CA THR A 514 13.08 6.62 20.84
C THR A 514 13.93 6.45 22.12
N PRO A 515 14.10 5.22 22.64
CA PRO A 515 15.06 4.96 23.70
C PRO A 515 16.50 5.20 23.20
N ASP A 516 17.43 5.16 24.14
CA ASP A 516 18.85 4.94 23.86
C ASP A 516 19.31 3.73 24.67
N ILE A 517 19.94 2.77 23.99
CA ILE A 517 20.37 1.47 24.54
C ILE A 517 21.82 1.14 24.17
N THR A 518 22.52 2.07 23.53
CA THR A 518 23.89 1.89 23.06
C THR A 518 24.86 2.45 24.11
N PRO A 519 25.80 1.65 24.67
CA PRO A 519 26.79 2.17 25.60
C PRO A 519 27.81 3.12 24.95
N PRO A 520 28.36 4.12 25.69
CA PRO A 520 29.33 5.06 25.13
C PRO A 520 30.57 4.38 24.54
N ALA A 521 31.02 4.82 23.37
CA ALA A 521 32.28 4.40 22.79
C ALA A 521 33.46 5.01 23.58
N ILE A 522 34.35 4.17 24.11
CA ILE A 522 35.50 4.60 24.90
C ILE A 522 36.51 5.41 24.06
N GLY A 523 37.14 6.39 24.69
CA GLY A 523 38.19 7.22 24.10
C GLY A 523 39.58 6.55 24.16
N ALA A 524 40.62 7.39 24.10
CA ALA A 524 42.00 6.95 24.27
C ALA A 524 42.24 6.22 25.62
N ALA A 525 43.11 5.22 25.60
CA ALA A 525 43.41 4.36 26.74
C ALA A 525 43.93 5.12 27.98
N ILE A 526 43.78 4.47 29.14
CA ILE A 526 44.25 4.98 30.43
C ILE A 526 45.77 5.21 30.38
N ASN A 527 46.21 6.37 30.88
CA ASN A 527 47.61 6.76 30.94
C ASN A 527 47.93 7.54 32.21
N PHE A 528 49.19 7.49 32.64
CA PHE A 528 49.66 8.09 33.89
C PHE A 528 50.58 9.27 33.61
N THR A 529 50.39 10.37 34.32
CA THR A 529 51.23 11.57 34.17
C THR A 529 52.62 11.33 34.76
N ASN A 530 53.68 11.87 34.14
CA ASN A 530 55.10 11.78 34.56
C ASN A 530 55.46 12.43 35.93
N ASN A 531 54.49 12.57 36.83
CA ASN A 531 54.64 13.03 38.21
C ASN A 531 54.08 11.98 39.20
N THR A 532 54.27 10.70 38.88
CA THR A 532 54.14 9.59 39.85
C THR A 532 55.11 9.81 41.01
N THR A 533 54.64 9.64 42.24
CA THR A 533 55.47 9.73 43.45
C THR A 533 55.45 8.42 44.23
N GLU A 534 56.05 8.40 45.41
CA GLU A 534 55.91 7.30 46.38
C GLU A 534 54.45 7.12 46.84
N THR A 535 53.68 8.23 46.92
CA THR A 535 52.36 8.25 47.60
C THR A 535 51.19 8.73 46.72
N SER A 536 51.43 9.05 45.45
CA SER A 536 50.40 9.56 44.53
C SER A 536 50.62 9.25 43.06
N VAL A 537 49.53 9.07 42.31
CA VAL A 537 49.51 9.02 40.84
C VAL A 537 48.32 9.79 40.28
N THR A 538 48.52 10.51 39.17
CA THR A 538 47.42 11.05 38.37
C THR A 538 47.11 10.08 37.23
N VAL A 539 45.90 9.52 37.26
CA VAL A 539 45.32 8.66 36.23
C VAL A 539 44.52 9.54 35.27
N ASN A 540 44.73 9.37 33.96
CA ASN A 540 44.05 10.11 32.90
C ASN A 540 43.46 9.13 31.88
N TRP A 541 42.39 9.54 31.19
CA TRP A 541 41.74 8.77 30.13
C TRP A 541 41.22 9.69 29.03
N GLY A 542 41.02 9.16 27.82
CA GLY A 542 40.40 9.92 26.74
C GLY A 542 38.91 10.21 27.00
N ALA A 543 38.36 11.21 26.34
CA ALA A 543 36.92 11.42 26.33
C ALA A 543 36.22 10.34 25.50
N ALA A 544 35.15 9.75 26.06
CA ALA A 544 34.22 8.89 25.34
C ALA A 544 33.30 9.72 24.42
N THR A 545 32.70 9.05 23.44
CA THR A 545 31.64 9.62 22.58
C THR A 545 30.44 8.69 22.53
N ASP A 546 29.26 9.27 22.35
CA ASP A 546 27.99 8.57 22.52
C ASP A 546 26.98 9.05 21.45
N ASN A 547 25.94 8.26 21.16
CA ASN A 547 25.00 8.50 20.07
C ASN A 547 23.69 9.20 20.50
N GLY A 548 23.32 9.19 21.77
CA GLY A 548 22.19 9.99 22.30
C GLY A 548 22.56 10.98 23.40
N SER A 549 23.72 10.85 24.03
CA SER A 549 24.23 11.72 25.11
C SER A 549 25.38 12.61 24.64
N LEU A 550 25.41 13.87 25.10
CA LEU A 550 26.51 14.78 24.77
C LEU A 550 27.76 14.43 25.59
N PRO A 551 28.99 14.58 25.06
CA PRO A 551 30.22 14.28 25.81
C PRO A 551 30.35 15.01 27.16
N ALA A 552 29.76 16.21 27.28
CA ALA A 552 29.71 16.97 28.53
C ALA A 552 28.78 16.38 29.61
N ASN A 553 27.86 15.50 29.22
CA ASN A 553 26.90 14.84 30.11
C ASN A 553 27.34 13.43 30.52
N LEU A 554 28.29 12.82 29.78
CA LEU A 554 28.84 11.50 30.10
C LEU A 554 29.49 11.48 31.48
N GLN A 555 29.24 10.40 32.23
CA GLN A 555 29.68 10.24 33.61
C GLN A 555 30.73 9.15 33.72
N TYR A 556 31.82 9.44 34.41
CA TYR A 556 32.97 8.56 34.56
C TYR A 556 33.11 8.09 36.01
N LYS A 557 33.48 6.83 36.20
CA LYS A 557 33.78 6.21 37.50
C LYS A 557 35.17 5.58 37.41
N LEU A 558 36.07 5.92 38.33
CA LEU A 558 37.41 5.33 38.42
C LEU A 558 37.42 4.30 39.56
N VAL A 559 37.97 3.13 39.27
CA VAL A 559 38.01 1.96 40.14
C VAL A 559 39.44 1.42 40.19
N SER A 560 39.87 0.94 41.35
CA SER A 560 41.16 0.26 41.55
C SER A 560 40.97 -1.19 42.04
N GLY A 561 41.94 -2.05 41.76
CA GLY A 561 41.87 -3.48 42.05
C GLY A 561 43.22 -4.12 42.39
N PRO A 562 43.22 -5.39 42.86
CA PRO A 562 44.44 -6.12 43.21
C PRO A 562 45.24 -6.60 41.98
N THR A 563 44.58 -6.76 40.83
CA THR A 563 45.14 -7.13 39.53
C THR A 563 44.24 -6.55 38.42
N ASP A 564 44.75 -6.44 37.19
CA ASP A 564 43.95 -6.00 36.04
C ASP A 564 42.75 -6.95 35.80
N ALA A 565 43.00 -8.26 35.86
CA ALA A 565 41.99 -9.33 35.74
C ALA A 565 41.07 -9.49 36.98
N ALA A 566 41.06 -8.52 37.89
CA ALA A 566 40.06 -8.40 38.96
C ALA A 566 39.13 -7.18 38.75
N ILE A 567 39.31 -6.45 37.63
CA ILE A 567 38.58 -5.23 37.26
C ILE A 567 38.39 -5.10 35.73
N ASP A 568 38.61 -6.16 34.93
CA ASP A 568 38.55 -6.06 33.46
C ASP A 568 37.13 -6.16 32.86
N THR A 569 36.14 -6.66 33.63
CA THR A 569 34.71 -6.52 33.30
C THR A 569 33.97 -5.48 34.16
N ILE A 570 32.87 -4.97 33.63
CA ILE A 570 31.93 -4.07 34.35
C ILE A 570 31.41 -4.72 35.64
N ALA A 571 31.22 -6.05 35.65
CA ALA A 571 30.71 -6.77 36.81
C ALA A 571 31.74 -6.82 37.94
N GLU A 572 33.01 -7.09 37.64
CA GLU A 572 34.07 -7.13 38.64
C GLU A 572 34.44 -5.72 39.12
N ALA A 573 34.54 -4.75 38.22
CA ALA A 573 34.77 -3.35 38.55
C ALA A 573 33.60 -2.66 39.31
N THR A 574 32.47 -3.37 39.52
CA THR A 574 31.37 -2.93 40.39
C THR A 574 31.15 -3.83 41.61
N ALA A 575 31.98 -4.87 41.80
CA ALA A 575 31.93 -5.81 42.92
C ALA A 575 33.17 -5.72 43.82
N ALA A 576 33.08 -6.24 45.05
CA ALA A 576 34.26 -6.46 45.87
C ALA A 576 35.12 -7.58 45.25
N PRO A 577 36.47 -7.44 45.18
CA PRO A 577 37.32 -6.57 46.00
C PRO A 577 37.64 -5.19 45.40
N ALA A 578 37.01 -4.77 44.30
CA ALA A 578 37.32 -3.50 43.64
C ALA A 578 36.93 -2.28 44.49
N PHE A 579 37.75 -1.23 44.46
CA PHE A 579 37.59 -0.01 45.26
C PHE A 579 37.27 1.20 44.39
N THR A 580 36.30 2.04 44.79
CA THR A 580 35.90 3.23 44.02
C THR A 580 36.75 4.44 44.40
N GLU A 581 37.69 4.82 43.53
CA GLU A 581 38.57 5.99 43.65
C GLU A 581 37.86 7.31 43.29
N MET A 582 36.88 7.23 42.40
CA MET A 582 36.01 8.33 41.99
C MET A 582 34.68 7.75 41.55
N ASP A 583 33.58 8.12 42.22
CA ASP A 583 32.25 7.72 41.76
C ASP A 583 31.73 8.63 40.64
N TRP A 584 30.64 8.21 39.98
CA TRP A 584 30.08 8.79 38.75
C TRP A 584 30.10 10.31 38.69
N SER A 585 31.08 10.86 37.96
CA SER A 585 31.35 12.30 37.82
C SER A 585 31.24 12.74 36.36
N THR A 586 30.48 13.80 36.09
CA THR A 586 30.25 14.32 34.72
C THR A 586 31.51 14.95 34.13
N ASN A 587 31.86 14.58 32.90
CA ASN A 587 32.92 15.21 32.10
C ASN A 587 34.29 15.33 32.79
N VAL A 588 34.69 14.31 33.56
CA VAL A 588 36.02 14.21 34.18
C VAL A 588 36.90 13.27 33.37
N LEU A 589 38.11 13.71 33.03
CA LEU A 589 39.10 12.96 32.21
C LEU A 589 40.40 12.64 32.94
N ALA A 590 40.55 13.08 34.20
CA ALA A 590 41.71 12.80 35.02
C ALA A 590 41.37 12.85 36.52
N LYS A 591 42.08 12.05 37.33
CA LYS A 591 41.94 11.99 38.78
C LYS A 591 43.31 11.76 39.42
N ASN A 592 43.67 12.58 40.40
CA ASN A 592 44.83 12.34 41.25
C ASN A 592 44.42 11.43 42.43
N ILE A 593 45.20 10.37 42.65
CA ILE A 593 45.08 9.41 43.74
C ILE A 593 46.22 9.67 44.72
N THR A 594 45.96 9.61 46.02
CA THR A 594 46.90 10.00 47.08
C THR A 594 46.76 9.09 48.31
N GLY A 595 47.86 8.83 49.01
CA GLY A 595 47.90 7.90 50.15
C GLY A 595 48.32 6.48 49.75
N LEU A 596 48.98 6.34 48.60
CA LEU A 596 49.59 5.10 48.15
C LEU A 596 50.87 4.78 48.95
N SER A 597 51.33 3.54 48.86
CA SER A 597 52.64 3.09 49.34
C SER A 597 53.66 3.07 48.20
N GLY A 598 54.92 3.33 48.48
CA GLY A 598 56.02 3.20 47.52
C GLY A 598 56.28 1.76 47.06
N TYR A 599 56.87 1.62 45.88
CA TYR A 599 57.25 0.34 45.25
C TYR A 599 56.10 -0.69 45.09
N GLN A 600 54.85 -0.22 44.99
CA GLN A 600 53.67 -1.07 44.84
C GLN A 600 53.01 -0.84 43.48
N THR A 601 52.64 -1.93 42.81
CA THR A 601 51.81 -1.86 41.60
C THR A 601 50.35 -1.65 41.98
N TYR A 602 49.72 -0.66 41.36
CA TYR A 602 48.29 -0.39 41.46
C TYR A 602 47.64 -0.56 40.09
N HIS A 603 46.49 -1.24 40.07
CA HIS A 603 45.71 -1.53 38.86
C HIS A 603 44.46 -0.65 38.86
N TYR A 604 44.19 0.03 37.74
CA TYR A 604 43.09 0.99 37.60
C TYR A 604 42.25 0.72 36.36
N VAL A 605 40.94 0.91 36.47
CA VAL A 605 40.00 0.87 35.35
C VAL A 605 39.00 2.03 35.42
N VAL A 606 38.59 2.52 34.27
CA VAL A 606 37.56 3.56 34.14
C VAL A 606 36.31 2.93 33.54
N LEU A 607 35.16 3.19 34.15
CA LEU A 607 33.85 2.98 33.55
C LEU A 607 33.30 4.32 33.08
N VAL A 608 32.57 4.33 31.97
CA VAL A 608 31.83 5.49 31.47
C VAL A 608 30.38 5.11 31.22
N ARG A 609 29.45 6.00 31.55
CA ARG A 609 28.03 5.83 31.28
C ARG A 609 27.40 7.07 30.63
N ASP A 610 26.35 6.81 29.90
CA ASP A 610 25.49 7.81 29.24
C ASP A 610 24.46 8.41 30.22
N GLU A 611 23.50 9.18 29.70
CA GLU A 611 22.37 9.73 30.47
C GLU A 611 21.24 8.70 30.74
N ASN A 612 21.24 7.56 30.04
CA ASN A 612 20.21 6.51 30.15
C ASN A 612 20.59 5.36 31.10
N GLY A 613 21.86 5.25 31.48
CA GLY A 613 22.42 4.19 32.34
C GLY A 613 23.18 3.08 31.60
N ASN A 614 23.40 3.19 30.29
CA ASN A 614 24.21 2.24 29.52
C ASN A 614 25.71 2.47 29.85
N VAL A 615 26.48 1.39 30.05
CA VAL A 615 27.85 1.45 30.60
C VAL A 615 28.87 0.76 29.70
N SER A 616 30.01 1.42 29.49
CA SER A 616 31.21 0.87 28.88
C SER A 616 32.39 0.90 29.85
N ILE A 617 33.41 0.08 29.59
CA ILE A 617 34.63 -0.03 30.39
C ILE A 617 35.87 0.16 29.51
N TYR A 618 36.84 0.93 30.00
CA TYR A 618 38.16 1.06 29.38
C TYR A 618 39.00 -0.18 29.70
N SER A 619 39.97 -0.53 28.86
CA SER A 619 40.97 -1.53 29.23
C SER A 619 41.70 -1.10 30.52
N PRO A 620 41.85 -1.97 31.53
CA PRO A 620 42.63 -1.66 32.72
C PRO A 620 44.07 -1.28 32.38
N ALA A 621 44.67 -0.44 33.23
CA ALA A 621 46.08 -0.10 33.16
C ALA A 621 46.68 -0.06 34.56
N SER A 622 47.95 -0.44 34.66
CA SER A 622 48.67 -0.56 35.91
C SER A 622 49.97 0.25 35.95
N ILE A 623 50.35 0.66 37.15
CA ILE A 623 51.49 1.56 37.40
C ILE A 623 52.14 1.21 38.74
N MET A 624 53.46 1.24 38.80
CA MET A 624 54.22 1.07 40.04
C MET A 624 54.60 2.43 40.61
N THR A 625 54.32 2.65 41.90
CA THR A 625 54.78 3.84 42.62
C THR A 625 56.30 3.86 42.78
N LEU A 626 56.88 5.06 42.92
CA LEU A 626 58.32 5.19 43.13
C LEU A 626 58.75 4.65 44.50
N ASP A 627 60.01 4.22 44.60
CA ASP A 627 60.67 3.93 45.88
C ASP A 627 61.63 5.06 46.25
N THR A 628 61.60 5.47 47.52
CA THR A 628 62.51 6.47 48.10
C THR A 628 63.49 5.84 49.12
N GLN A 629 63.37 4.55 49.43
CA GLN A 629 64.22 3.83 50.40
C GLN A 629 65.60 3.42 49.83
N ALA A 630 65.78 3.37 48.51
CA ALA A 630 67.00 2.95 47.82
C ALA A 630 68.30 3.79 48.08
N MET A 631 68.28 4.73 49.04
CA MET A 631 69.35 5.69 49.32
C MET A 631 70.37 5.26 50.39
N THR A 632 70.23 4.08 51.01
CA THR A 632 71.21 3.55 51.98
C THR A 632 71.65 2.12 51.64
N GLY A 633 72.66 1.99 50.78
CA GLY A 633 73.26 0.70 50.43
C GLY A 633 74.68 0.84 49.87
N ALA A 634 75.45 -0.27 49.88
CA ALA A 634 76.85 -0.30 49.43
C ALA A 634 77.04 -0.14 47.90
N ASN A 635 75.95 -0.10 47.14
CA ASN A 635 75.95 -0.10 45.68
C ASN A 635 75.89 1.31 45.06
N ILE A 636 75.97 2.38 45.87
CA ILE A 636 75.89 3.76 45.38
C ILE A 636 77.25 4.21 44.83
N ILE A 637 77.41 4.08 43.52
CA ILE A 637 78.50 4.65 42.74
C ILE A 637 78.26 6.17 42.57
N ARG A 638 79.28 7.02 42.77
CA ARG A 638 79.13 8.49 42.76
C ARG A 638 80.21 9.20 41.95
N ASP A 639 79.78 10.04 41.03
CA ASP A 639 80.48 11.26 40.59
C ASP A 639 79.46 12.42 40.66
N TRP A 640 79.94 13.62 40.99
CA TRP A 640 79.15 14.86 41.01
C TRP A 640 79.80 15.97 40.17
N GLY A 641 80.84 15.66 39.38
CA GLY A 641 81.37 16.55 38.36
C GLY A 641 80.45 16.66 37.13
N ASN A 642 80.81 17.56 36.21
CA ASN A 642 80.16 17.67 34.90
C ASN A 642 80.61 16.51 33.99
N SER A 643 80.13 15.29 34.27
CA SER A 643 80.40 14.10 33.45
C SER A 643 79.15 13.60 32.74
N THR A 644 79.33 13.11 31.51
CA THR A 644 78.31 12.42 30.71
C THR A 644 78.57 10.91 30.59
N THR A 645 79.60 10.39 31.28
CA THR A 645 80.09 9.01 31.17
C THR A 645 80.69 8.53 32.49
N TYR A 646 80.45 7.26 32.88
CA TYR A 646 81.04 6.69 34.10
C TYR A 646 81.36 5.20 33.93
N ASP A 647 82.56 4.78 34.34
CA ASP A 647 83.03 3.40 34.28
C ASP A 647 82.68 2.62 35.57
N ALA A 648 81.61 1.81 35.52
CA ALA A 648 81.16 1.02 36.67
C ALA A 648 82.06 -0.21 36.93
N THR A 649 82.91 -0.12 37.97
CA THR A 649 83.79 -1.22 38.42
C THR A 649 83.14 -2.11 39.48
N GLY A 650 83.60 -3.36 39.62
CA GLY A 650 83.15 -4.29 40.67
C GLY A 650 81.80 -4.98 40.42
N ILE A 651 81.19 -4.74 39.26
CA ILE A 651 79.95 -5.38 38.81
C ILE A 651 80.12 -6.90 38.67
N LEU A 652 79.13 -7.67 39.15
CA LEU A 652 79.13 -9.13 39.01
C LEU A 652 79.03 -9.53 37.53
N SER A 653 79.77 -10.56 37.12
CA SER A 653 79.66 -11.07 35.75
C SER A 653 78.46 -12.01 35.58
N LEU A 654 78.13 -12.36 34.32
CA LEU A 654 76.97 -13.21 33.95
C LEU A 654 75.60 -12.71 34.44
N THR A 655 75.52 -11.47 34.93
CA THR A 655 74.41 -10.90 35.72
C THR A 655 73.79 -9.72 34.97
N THR A 656 72.46 -9.61 35.00
CA THR A 656 71.77 -8.39 34.53
C THR A 656 71.77 -7.36 35.65
N HIS A 657 72.44 -6.24 35.41
CA HIS A 657 72.48 -5.09 36.31
C HIS A 657 71.53 -4.00 35.84
N PHE A 658 71.04 -3.19 36.79
CA PHE A 658 70.14 -2.07 36.57
C PHE A 658 70.75 -0.81 37.18
N PHE A 659 70.79 0.27 36.41
CA PHE A 659 71.39 1.55 36.77
C PHE A 659 70.37 2.67 36.58
N ASN A 660 70.21 3.50 37.61
CA ASN A 660 69.49 4.76 37.53
C ASN A 660 70.53 5.89 37.54
N VAL A 661 70.54 6.73 36.51
CA VAL A 661 71.41 7.92 36.47
C VAL A 661 70.67 9.06 37.17
N ILE A 662 71.26 9.65 38.21
CA ILE A 662 70.62 10.74 38.95
C ILE A 662 71.38 12.04 38.69
N MET A 663 70.75 12.95 37.96
CA MET A 663 71.28 14.30 37.75
C MET A 663 70.87 15.22 38.90
N ARG A 664 71.69 16.23 39.20
CA ARG A 664 71.43 17.23 40.24
C ARG A 664 71.75 18.63 39.72
N ASP A 665 70.85 19.58 39.95
CA ASP A 665 71.06 20.98 39.56
C ASP A 665 71.90 21.77 40.59
N GLY A 666 72.25 23.01 40.24
CA GLY A 666 73.03 23.90 41.11
C GLY A 666 72.30 24.41 42.36
N ALA A 667 70.97 24.29 42.43
CA ALA A 667 70.19 24.55 43.63
C ALA A 667 70.11 23.30 44.54
N GLY A 668 70.41 22.13 43.99
CA GLY A 668 70.47 20.85 44.66
C GLY A 668 69.29 19.92 44.39
N ASN A 669 68.36 20.30 43.51
CA ASN A 669 67.22 19.47 43.09
C ASN A 669 67.74 18.27 42.28
N MET A 670 67.10 17.11 42.41
CA MET A 670 67.54 15.86 41.79
C MET A 670 66.48 15.31 40.83
N ALA A 671 66.93 14.80 39.68
CA ALA A 671 66.08 14.20 38.65
C ALA A 671 66.69 12.87 38.19
N VAL A 672 65.85 11.83 38.08
CA VAL A 672 66.27 10.51 37.60
C VAL A 672 66.17 10.49 36.07
N TYR A 673 67.29 10.23 35.41
CA TYR A 673 67.36 9.87 34.01
C TYR A 673 67.22 8.35 33.87
N SER A 674 66.64 7.91 32.74
CA SER A 674 65.97 6.61 32.57
C SER A 674 66.75 5.38 33.07
N PRO A 675 66.04 4.35 33.61
CA PRO A 675 66.67 3.10 34.02
C PRO A 675 67.35 2.42 32.84
N LEU A 676 68.67 2.24 32.93
CA LEU A 676 69.46 1.47 31.98
C LEU A 676 69.73 0.08 32.58
N SER A 677 69.39 -0.98 31.86
CA SER A 677 69.86 -2.33 32.19
C SER A 677 70.93 -2.79 31.21
N PHE A 678 71.91 -3.54 31.70
CA PHE A 678 72.82 -4.30 30.85
C PHE A 678 73.19 -5.64 31.49
N LYS A 679 73.34 -6.68 30.67
CA LYS A 679 73.84 -7.99 31.13
C LYS A 679 75.33 -8.08 30.88
N THR A 680 76.10 -8.44 31.91
CA THR A 680 77.55 -8.63 31.79
C THR A 680 77.85 -9.89 30.97
N LEU A 681 78.64 -9.72 29.91
CA LEU A 681 79.05 -10.78 28.99
C LEU A 681 79.92 -11.82 29.72
N GLY A 682 79.70 -13.11 29.43
CA GLY A 682 80.57 -14.19 29.87
C GLY A 682 81.83 -14.28 29.02
N THR A 683 82.94 -14.74 29.57
CA THR A 683 84.20 -14.94 28.82
C THR A 683 84.40 -16.41 28.50
N ILE A 684 84.84 -16.69 27.28
CA ILE A 684 85.21 -18.04 26.82
C ILE A 684 86.55 -17.97 26.08
N PHE A 685 87.43 -18.94 26.31
CA PHE A 685 88.76 -18.96 25.68
C PHE A 685 89.29 -20.40 25.49
N ALA A 686 90.36 -20.56 24.72
CA ALA A 686 91.12 -21.80 24.66
C ALA A 686 92.46 -21.64 25.41
N THR A 687 92.86 -22.65 26.17
CA THR A 687 94.14 -22.64 26.92
C THR A 687 95.33 -22.40 25.99
N ASN A 688 96.35 -21.70 26.47
CA ASN A 688 97.64 -21.69 25.80
C ASN A 688 98.26 -23.10 25.85
N GLY A 689 98.24 -23.71 27.04
CA GLY A 689 98.71 -25.07 27.27
C GLY A 689 97.93 -26.13 26.49
N VAL A 690 98.62 -27.24 26.20
CA VAL A 690 98.07 -28.43 25.55
C VAL A 690 98.30 -29.66 26.43
N PHE A 691 97.32 -30.55 26.47
CA PHE A 691 97.22 -31.64 27.45
C PHE A 691 96.94 -32.96 26.74
N TYR A 692 97.53 -34.05 27.23
CA TYR A 692 97.23 -35.40 26.75
C TYR A 692 95.82 -35.87 27.17
N GLY A 693 95.34 -36.98 26.63
CA GLY A 693 94.05 -37.57 26.99
C GLY A 693 93.96 -38.08 28.45
N ASP A 694 95.09 -38.11 29.17
CA ASP A 694 95.18 -38.37 30.60
C ASP A 694 95.16 -37.05 31.36
N LEU A 695 93.94 -36.61 31.71
CA LEU A 695 93.70 -35.42 32.53
C LEU A 695 93.78 -35.74 34.04
N THR A 696 94.10 -36.99 34.43
CA THR A 696 94.38 -37.34 35.82
C THR A 696 95.81 -37.00 36.25
N ALA A 697 96.76 -37.06 35.30
CA ALA A 697 98.21 -36.92 35.54
C ALA A 697 98.80 -35.56 35.14
N LEU A 698 98.03 -34.47 35.21
CA LEU A 698 98.42 -33.10 34.80
C LEU A 698 99.39 -32.39 35.77
N GLY A 699 100.39 -33.11 36.30
CA GLY A 699 101.35 -32.60 37.30
C GLY A 699 100.79 -32.38 38.71
N GLU A 700 99.49 -32.12 38.84
CA GLU A 700 98.81 -31.83 40.11
C GLU A 700 98.69 -33.02 41.06
N THR A 701 99.19 -32.84 42.29
CA THR A 701 99.10 -33.81 43.40
C THR A 701 97.72 -33.88 44.07
N ARG A 702 96.77 -33.05 43.62
CA ARG A 702 95.38 -33.04 44.09
C ARG A 702 94.68 -34.39 43.84
N PRO A 703 93.87 -34.92 44.79
CA PRO A 703 93.09 -36.15 44.62
C PRO A 703 91.79 -35.94 43.82
N GLU A 704 91.76 -34.92 42.96
CA GLU A 704 90.59 -34.48 42.20
C GLU A 704 90.36 -35.31 40.93
N SER A 705 89.12 -35.34 40.45
CA SER A 705 88.74 -36.06 39.23
C SER A 705 89.31 -35.39 37.97
N ALA A 706 89.36 -36.13 36.86
CA ALA A 706 89.87 -35.62 35.58
C ALA A 706 89.19 -34.31 35.11
N ILE A 707 87.88 -34.15 35.37
CA ILE A 707 87.12 -32.94 35.06
C ILE A 707 87.54 -31.77 35.95
N ALA A 708 87.64 -31.99 37.27
CA ALA A 708 88.08 -30.96 38.21
C ALA A 708 89.55 -30.54 37.96
N LYS A 709 90.42 -31.46 37.52
CA LYS A 709 91.78 -31.13 37.09
C LYS A 709 91.81 -30.34 35.78
N ALA A 710 90.88 -30.58 34.85
CA ALA A 710 90.73 -29.73 33.65
C ALA A 710 90.25 -28.32 34.03
N ASP A 711 89.34 -28.19 34.99
CA ASP A 711 88.93 -26.90 35.55
C ASP A 711 90.11 -26.20 36.24
N TYR A 712 90.92 -26.93 37.00
CA TYR A 712 92.13 -26.37 37.63
C TYR A 712 93.07 -25.74 36.58
N GLN A 713 93.32 -26.43 35.45
CA GLN A 713 94.11 -25.85 34.34
C GLN A 713 93.45 -24.59 33.77
N CYS A 714 92.13 -24.57 33.55
CA CYS A 714 91.41 -23.37 33.10
C CYS A 714 91.54 -22.16 34.04
N ASN A 715 91.87 -22.38 35.32
CA ASN A 715 92.09 -21.30 36.30
C ASN A 715 93.58 -20.93 36.51
N HIS A 716 94.52 -21.64 35.88
CA HIS A 716 95.97 -21.42 36.02
C HIS A 716 96.72 -21.28 34.68
N ASP A 717 96.04 -21.48 33.54
CA ASP A 717 96.59 -21.23 32.21
C ASP A 717 96.79 -19.72 31.95
N VAL A 718 97.84 -19.38 31.20
CA VAL A 718 98.24 -17.98 30.96
C VAL A 718 97.24 -17.18 30.11
N ASN A 719 96.33 -17.84 29.40
CA ASN A 719 95.23 -17.19 28.68
C ASN A 719 94.04 -16.84 29.58
N LYS A 720 94.00 -17.27 30.86
CA LYS A 720 92.97 -16.83 31.80
C LYS A 720 93.07 -15.31 31.96
N PRO A 721 91.97 -14.54 31.78
CA PRO A 721 91.94 -13.13 32.11
C PRO A 721 92.41 -12.86 33.55
N ASN A 722 93.13 -11.75 33.74
CA ASN A 722 93.57 -11.28 35.06
C ASN A 722 92.42 -10.65 35.85
N ASP A 723 91.43 -11.48 36.19
CA ASP A 723 90.26 -11.16 36.98
C ASP A 723 90.07 -12.17 38.13
N SER A 724 89.14 -11.85 39.03
CA SER A 724 88.76 -12.69 40.16
C SER A 724 87.78 -13.81 39.80
N LYS A 725 87.54 -14.08 38.51
CA LYS A 725 86.53 -15.04 38.06
C LYS A 725 87.07 -16.46 37.98
N SER A 726 86.16 -17.42 38.08
CA SER A 726 86.47 -18.85 37.92
C SER A 726 85.98 -19.38 36.56
N TYR A 727 86.71 -20.36 36.04
CA TYR A 727 86.47 -20.97 34.73
C TYR A 727 86.35 -22.48 34.86
N LYS A 728 85.56 -23.11 33.99
CA LYS A 728 85.46 -24.58 33.87
C LYS A 728 85.73 -25.04 32.44
N ALA A 729 86.30 -26.22 32.30
CA ALA A 729 86.57 -26.84 31.01
C ALA A 729 85.29 -27.36 30.35
N MET A 730 85.04 -26.99 29.08
CA MET A 730 83.92 -27.46 28.26
C MET A 730 84.17 -28.88 27.72
N ILE A 731 84.36 -29.81 28.65
CA ILE A 731 84.70 -31.21 28.38
C ILE A 731 83.73 -32.12 29.15
N VAL A 732 83.15 -33.12 28.49
CA VAL A 732 82.13 -34.00 29.10
C VAL A 732 82.70 -35.35 29.55
N LEU A 733 82.05 -35.91 30.57
CA LEU A 733 82.22 -37.25 31.10
C LEU A 733 80.88 -37.70 31.73
N THR A 734 80.34 -38.83 31.26
CA THR A 734 79.03 -39.36 31.68
C THR A 734 78.88 -39.41 33.21
N GLY A 735 77.85 -38.75 33.73
CA GLY A 735 77.55 -38.70 35.17
C GLY A 735 78.44 -37.77 36.00
N VAL A 736 79.42 -37.07 35.40
CA VAL A 736 80.30 -36.11 36.09
C VAL A 736 80.15 -34.71 35.52
N ARG A 737 80.24 -34.56 34.18
CA ARG A 737 79.89 -33.34 33.45
C ARG A 737 79.19 -33.71 32.15
N VAL A 738 77.94 -33.32 32.01
CA VAL A 738 77.06 -33.67 30.89
C VAL A 738 76.38 -32.40 30.39
N ALA A 739 76.54 -32.11 29.10
CA ALA A 739 75.72 -31.11 28.43
C ALA A 739 74.31 -31.66 28.21
N CYS A 740 74.17 -32.70 27.37
CA CYS A 740 72.88 -33.33 27.11
C CYS A 740 72.93 -34.87 27.17
N THR A 741 71.79 -35.47 27.52
CA THR A 741 71.54 -36.92 27.47
C THR A 741 70.82 -37.32 26.17
N THR A 742 70.01 -36.42 25.61
CA THR A 742 69.34 -36.51 24.32
C THR A 742 69.89 -35.45 23.35
N ALA A 743 69.68 -35.60 22.05
CA ALA A 743 70.24 -34.68 21.05
C ALA A 743 69.77 -33.23 21.32
N ASN A 744 70.72 -32.29 21.47
CA ASN A 744 70.48 -30.89 21.81
C ASN A 744 69.57 -30.68 23.06
N CYS A 745 69.58 -31.63 24.00
CA CYS A 745 68.73 -31.62 25.20
C CYS A 745 67.22 -31.55 24.87
N ALA A 746 66.79 -32.04 23.70
CA ALA A 746 65.44 -31.84 23.18
C ALA A 746 64.31 -32.50 23.98
N THR A 747 64.62 -33.29 25.02
CA THR A 747 63.61 -34.00 25.82
C THR A 747 63.43 -33.41 27.22
N GLY A 748 64.52 -33.16 27.95
CA GLY A 748 64.51 -32.58 29.30
C GLY A 748 64.95 -31.12 29.38
N GLY A 749 65.42 -30.53 28.27
CA GLY A 749 65.99 -29.18 28.26
C GLY A 749 67.14 -29.06 29.26
N ALA A 750 67.17 -27.95 30.00
CA ALA A 750 68.19 -27.69 31.00
C ALA A 750 68.20 -28.69 32.19
N SER A 751 67.18 -29.55 32.35
CA SER A 751 67.20 -30.61 33.38
C SER A 751 68.07 -31.81 33.01
N GLU A 752 68.55 -31.91 31.77
CA GLU A 752 69.51 -32.94 31.35
C GLU A 752 70.97 -32.63 31.76
N HIS A 753 71.23 -31.40 32.22
CA HIS A 753 72.58 -30.95 32.57
C HIS A 753 73.09 -31.59 33.86
N VAL A 754 74.37 -32.00 33.84
CA VAL A 754 75.14 -32.31 35.05
C VAL A 754 76.40 -31.46 35.01
N ASP A 755 76.55 -30.54 35.97
CA ASP A 755 77.69 -29.62 36.09
C ASP A 755 78.07 -28.90 34.77
N TRP A 756 77.06 -28.52 33.97
CA TRP A 756 77.27 -27.91 32.66
C TRP A 756 77.80 -26.46 32.78
N VAL A 757 78.64 -26.07 31.82
CA VAL A 757 79.51 -24.88 31.97
C VAL A 757 78.97 -23.62 31.30
N LEU A 758 78.13 -23.74 30.26
CA LEU A 758 77.48 -22.61 29.61
C LEU A 758 76.17 -22.27 30.34
N LYS A 759 75.95 -20.99 30.67
CA LYS A 759 74.71 -20.54 31.32
C LYS A 759 73.60 -20.27 30.30
N PRO A 760 72.30 -20.39 30.65
CA PRO A 760 71.18 -19.95 29.80
C PRO A 760 71.19 -18.47 29.39
N SER A 761 70.68 -18.18 28.20
CA SER A 761 70.41 -16.83 27.66
C SER A 761 71.59 -15.86 27.84
N THR A 762 72.80 -16.32 27.55
CA THR A 762 74.05 -15.66 27.94
C THR A 762 74.97 -15.47 26.74
N ILE A 763 75.28 -14.20 26.49
CA ILE A 763 76.23 -13.77 25.47
C ILE A 763 77.64 -14.06 25.98
N TYR A 764 78.42 -14.84 25.24
CA TYR A 764 79.83 -15.11 25.53
C TYR A 764 80.74 -14.33 24.57
N LYS A 765 81.92 -13.92 25.03
CA LYS A 765 82.95 -13.24 24.24
C LYS A 765 84.32 -13.93 24.34
N ASN A 766 85.11 -13.84 23.27
CA ASN A 766 86.48 -14.33 23.25
C ASN A 766 87.48 -13.31 23.87
N LEU A 767 88.76 -13.67 23.94
CA LEU A 767 89.80 -12.81 24.51
C LEU A 767 90.08 -11.52 23.70
N LEU A 768 89.64 -11.46 22.43
CA LEU A 768 89.69 -10.24 21.60
C LEU A 768 88.47 -9.33 21.86
N ASN A 769 87.60 -9.68 22.80
CA ASN A 769 86.32 -9.05 23.12
C ASN A 769 85.25 -9.14 22.01
N GLN A 770 85.46 -9.99 21.00
CA GLN A 770 84.42 -10.29 20.00
C GLN A 770 83.35 -11.18 20.64
N ILE A 771 82.07 -10.97 20.29
CA ILE A 771 80.98 -11.86 20.70
C ILE A 771 81.16 -13.19 19.98
N VAL A 772 81.24 -14.29 20.74
CA VAL A 772 81.33 -15.65 20.20
C VAL A 772 79.95 -16.07 19.71
N ASP A 773 78.96 -16.09 20.60
CA ASP A 773 77.54 -16.33 20.31
C ASP A 773 76.72 -16.07 21.60
N THR A 774 75.39 -16.07 21.49
CA THR A 774 74.46 -16.06 22.62
C THR A 774 73.89 -17.46 22.85
N THR A 775 74.07 -18.01 24.05
CA THR A 775 73.44 -19.29 24.38
C THR A 775 71.92 -19.18 24.45
N SER A 776 71.24 -20.23 24.01
CA SER A 776 69.79 -20.43 24.13
C SER A 776 69.29 -20.40 25.58
N ALA A 777 67.97 -20.38 25.75
CA ALA A 777 67.29 -20.48 27.06
C ALA A 777 67.60 -21.75 27.86
N ILE A 778 68.33 -22.71 27.28
CA ILE A 778 68.87 -23.91 27.97
C ILE A 778 70.40 -23.98 27.96
N GLY A 779 71.13 -22.88 27.72
CA GLY A 779 72.58 -22.84 27.90
C GLY A 779 73.39 -23.62 26.86
N LEU A 780 72.88 -23.75 25.63
CA LEU A 780 73.59 -24.31 24.48
C LEU A 780 73.77 -23.23 23.40
N PHE A 781 74.88 -23.22 22.68
CA PHE A 781 74.97 -22.50 21.39
C PHE A 781 74.14 -23.26 20.35
N THR A 782 73.41 -22.54 19.50
CA THR A 782 72.41 -23.15 18.60
C THR A 782 72.94 -23.36 17.18
N PHE A 783 73.97 -22.61 16.77
CA PHE A 783 74.60 -22.69 15.44
C PHE A 783 73.63 -22.46 14.26
N ASP A 784 72.53 -21.76 14.52
CA ASP A 784 71.45 -21.43 13.59
C ASP A 784 71.53 -19.98 13.07
N VAL A 785 72.35 -19.13 13.69
CA VAL A 785 72.67 -17.78 13.21
C VAL A 785 73.53 -17.89 11.93
N TYR A 786 73.14 -17.16 10.88
CA TYR A 786 73.92 -17.06 9.63
C TYR A 786 74.99 -15.98 9.74
N ASN A 787 76.26 -16.39 9.73
CA ASN A 787 77.41 -15.52 9.78
C ASN A 787 77.74 -15.01 8.37
N ALA A 788 77.24 -13.82 8.04
CA ALA A 788 77.40 -13.19 6.73
C ALA A 788 78.85 -12.82 6.36
N THR A 789 79.78 -12.87 7.32
CA THR A 789 81.22 -12.62 7.09
C THR A 789 81.98 -13.85 6.62
N GLU A 790 81.48 -15.06 6.93
CA GLU A 790 82.16 -16.35 6.69
C GLU A 790 81.30 -17.33 5.86
N ASP A 791 80.08 -16.92 5.49
CA ASP A 791 79.09 -17.68 4.69
C ASP A 791 78.73 -19.06 5.30
N VAL A 792 78.58 -19.10 6.63
CA VAL A 792 78.24 -20.32 7.40
C VAL A 792 77.19 -20.06 8.46
N THR A 793 76.36 -21.06 8.77
CA THR A 793 75.52 -21.06 9.98
C THR A 793 76.31 -21.56 11.18
N GLY A 794 76.37 -20.79 12.25
CA GLY A 794 77.29 -21.04 13.35
C GLY A 794 77.31 -19.96 14.42
N LEU A 795 78.47 -19.83 15.07
CA LEU A 795 78.84 -18.77 16.01
C LEU A 795 79.09 -17.44 15.24
N ASP A 796 78.94 -16.30 15.92
CA ASP A 796 79.30 -14.97 15.42
C ASP A 796 80.83 -14.82 15.24
N ASN A 797 81.62 -15.32 16.20
CA ASN A 797 83.09 -15.34 16.17
C ASN A 797 83.62 -16.64 16.80
N PRO A 798 84.83 -17.11 16.44
CA PRO A 798 85.37 -18.33 17.01
C PRO A 798 85.87 -18.08 18.44
N ILE A 799 85.93 -19.16 19.24
CA ILE A 799 86.40 -19.12 20.63
C ILE A 799 87.89 -18.75 20.70
N PHE A 800 88.65 -19.14 19.68
CA PHE A 800 90.08 -18.83 19.53
C PHE A 800 90.38 -18.50 18.05
N SER A 801 91.43 -17.73 17.77
CA SER A 801 91.76 -17.31 16.39
C SER A 801 92.36 -18.43 15.54
N ASP A 802 93.04 -19.40 16.17
CA ASP A 802 93.73 -20.47 15.47
C ASP A 802 92.92 -21.77 15.49
N VAL A 803 93.04 -22.58 14.43
CA VAL A 803 92.32 -23.84 14.24
C VAL A 803 92.89 -25.02 15.05
N ASP A 804 93.24 -24.77 16.31
CA ASP A 804 93.74 -25.78 17.25
C ASP A 804 92.63 -26.72 17.73
N TYR A 805 92.96 -28.00 17.86
CA TYR A 805 92.08 -29.00 18.48
C TYR A 805 91.98 -28.80 20.00
N ALA A 806 90.77 -28.97 20.53
CA ALA A 806 90.50 -28.97 21.96
C ALA A 806 89.72 -30.22 22.39
N TRP A 807 90.01 -30.76 23.58
CA TRP A 807 89.26 -31.90 24.13
C TRP A 807 87.85 -31.48 24.55
N THR A 808 86.84 -32.15 24.02
CA THR A 808 85.42 -31.84 24.31
C THR A 808 84.65 -33.04 24.84
N GLY A 809 84.97 -34.27 24.40
CA GLY A 809 84.18 -35.46 24.70
C GLY A 809 82.79 -35.54 24.03
N MET A 810 82.39 -34.50 23.31
CA MET A 810 81.02 -34.36 22.79
C MET A 810 80.87 -34.86 21.35
N LEU A 811 79.63 -35.14 20.96
CA LEU A 811 79.14 -35.16 19.58
C LEU A 811 78.65 -33.74 19.18
N PRO A 812 78.43 -33.44 17.88
CA PRO A 812 77.96 -32.12 17.42
C PRO A 812 76.58 -31.70 17.94
N ASN A 813 75.88 -32.58 18.68
CA ASN A 813 74.55 -32.37 19.25
C ASN A 813 74.56 -32.36 20.80
N TYR A 814 75.69 -31.98 21.40
CA TYR A 814 75.94 -31.92 22.85
C TYR A 814 75.82 -33.24 23.65
N THR A 815 75.54 -34.39 23.01
CA THR A 815 75.56 -35.69 23.71
C THR A 815 76.98 -36.23 23.89
N VAL A 816 77.21 -37.05 24.91
CA VAL A 816 78.52 -37.62 25.23
C VAL A 816 78.93 -38.67 24.18
N LYS A 817 80.12 -38.52 23.60
CA LYS A 817 80.70 -39.48 22.65
C LYS A 817 81.46 -40.58 23.41
N ALA A 818 81.41 -41.82 22.93
CA ALA A 818 82.09 -42.95 23.59
C ALA A 818 83.64 -42.84 23.60
N ALA A 819 84.23 -42.01 22.74
CA ALA A 819 85.67 -41.77 22.70
C ALA A 819 86.07 -40.70 23.73
N LEU A 820 86.44 -41.12 24.94
CA LEU A 820 86.83 -40.24 26.06
C LEU A 820 88.22 -40.55 26.65
N CYS A 821 89.17 -41.13 25.89
CA CYS A 821 90.50 -41.49 26.43
C CYS A 821 90.47 -42.27 27.76
N GLN A 822 89.61 -43.29 27.83
CA GLN A 822 89.30 -44.05 29.06
C GLN A 822 88.88 -43.13 30.22
N ASN A 823 87.76 -42.41 30.05
CA ASN A 823 87.24 -41.44 31.03
C ASN A 823 88.29 -40.39 31.46
N TRP A 824 89.07 -39.92 30.48
CA TRP A 824 90.14 -38.94 30.59
C TRP A 824 91.29 -39.35 31.53
N SER A 825 91.62 -40.64 31.57
CA SER A 825 92.68 -41.24 32.41
C SER A 825 93.79 -41.95 31.64
N SER A 826 93.83 -41.81 30.30
CA SER A 826 94.81 -42.51 29.47
C SER A 826 95.45 -41.62 28.41
N LYS A 827 96.78 -41.77 28.27
CA LYS A 827 97.63 -41.17 27.23
C LYS A 827 98.25 -42.23 26.30
N VAL A 828 97.64 -43.42 26.24
CA VAL A 828 98.14 -44.55 25.45
C VAL A 828 97.85 -44.34 23.97
N ASN A 829 98.87 -44.52 23.12
CA ASN A 829 98.71 -44.42 21.67
C ASN A 829 97.83 -45.54 21.12
N GLY A 830 96.97 -45.24 20.15
CA GLY A 830 95.93 -46.15 19.65
C GLY A 830 94.62 -46.13 20.45
N GLN A 831 94.56 -45.40 21.57
CA GLN A 831 93.30 -45.00 22.19
C GLN A 831 92.90 -43.59 21.71
N ALA A 832 91.60 -43.28 21.75
CA ALA A 832 91.05 -42.08 21.13
C ALA A 832 90.12 -41.27 22.06
N GLY A 833 90.12 -39.95 21.90
CA GLY A 833 89.23 -39.00 22.58
C GLY A 833 88.58 -38.03 21.59
N SER A 834 87.35 -37.57 21.87
CA SER A 834 86.65 -36.60 21.04
C SER A 834 87.26 -35.22 21.14
N VAL A 835 87.50 -34.58 20.01
CA VAL A 835 88.00 -33.20 19.90
C VAL A 835 87.08 -32.33 19.05
N GLY A 836 86.95 -31.07 19.43
CA GLY A 836 86.45 -29.99 18.58
C GLY A 836 87.60 -29.12 18.03
N ILE A 837 87.31 -28.23 17.10
CA ILE A 837 88.26 -27.23 16.58
C ILE A 837 87.93 -25.88 17.21
N SER A 838 88.83 -25.34 18.05
CA SER A 838 88.60 -24.10 18.81
C SER A 838 88.44 -22.85 17.95
N GLY A 839 89.05 -22.84 16.75
CA GLY A 839 88.88 -21.84 15.70
C GLY A 839 87.69 -22.06 14.76
N SER A 840 86.72 -22.92 15.09
CA SER A 840 85.56 -23.18 14.22
C SER A 840 84.34 -22.34 14.60
N TYR A 841 83.69 -21.78 13.59
CA TYR A 841 82.36 -21.16 13.69
C TYR A 841 81.23 -22.21 13.79
N THR A 842 81.40 -23.40 13.24
CA THR A 842 80.32 -24.42 13.18
C THR A 842 80.33 -25.33 14.41
N ASN A 843 79.32 -26.19 14.55
CA ASN A 843 79.25 -27.21 15.61
C ASN A 843 80.45 -28.21 15.64
N THR A 844 81.35 -28.15 14.66
CA THR A 844 82.66 -28.82 14.73
C THR A 844 83.59 -28.26 15.83
N VAL A 845 83.26 -27.10 16.42
CA VAL A 845 83.81 -26.62 17.70
C VAL A 845 83.51 -27.57 18.88
N LEU A 846 82.43 -28.36 18.78
CA LEU A 846 82.06 -29.40 19.75
C LEU A 846 82.63 -30.78 19.37
N SER A 847 82.62 -31.12 18.09
CA SER A 847 83.11 -32.42 17.60
C SER A 847 83.51 -32.35 16.12
N SER A 848 84.81 -32.44 15.86
CA SER A 848 85.41 -32.50 14.51
C SER A 848 85.90 -33.90 14.14
N GLY A 849 86.14 -34.76 15.15
CA GLY A 849 86.70 -36.10 14.94
C GLY A 849 87.07 -36.75 16.28
N ASN A 850 88.09 -37.60 16.25
CA ASN A 850 88.77 -38.09 17.45
C ASN A 850 90.28 -37.88 17.28
N ALA A 851 90.97 -37.44 18.33
CA ALA A 851 92.44 -37.40 18.38
C ALA A 851 92.99 -38.63 19.13
N SER A 852 94.25 -39.00 18.86
CA SER A 852 94.97 -39.98 19.68
C SER A 852 95.18 -39.42 21.09
N CYS A 853 94.95 -40.23 22.11
CA CYS A 853 95.15 -39.82 23.50
C CYS A 853 96.61 -39.51 23.86
N ALA A 854 97.55 -40.00 23.04
CA ALA A 854 98.97 -39.66 23.10
C ALA A 854 99.32 -38.33 22.39
N GLY A 855 98.35 -37.67 21.75
CA GLY A 855 98.47 -36.29 21.27
C GLY A 855 98.06 -35.30 22.35
N ALA A 856 98.62 -34.09 22.31
CA ALA A 856 98.28 -33.01 23.23
C ALA A 856 97.37 -31.98 22.55
N ASN A 857 96.22 -31.68 23.15
CA ASN A 857 95.19 -30.76 22.64
C ASN A 857 94.82 -29.72 23.71
N LYS A 858 94.22 -28.59 23.31
CA LYS A 858 93.79 -27.53 24.24
C LYS A 858 92.58 -27.94 25.08
N LEU A 859 92.23 -27.12 26.07
CA LEU A 859 90.92 -27.10 26.72
C LEU A 859 90.19 -25.81 26.36
N ILE A 860 88.87 -25.88 26.15
CA ILE A 860 88.00 -24.70 26.07
C ILE A 860 87.56 -24.37 27.50
N CYS A 861 87.74 -23.13 27.93
CA CYS A 861 87.51 -22.65 29.29
C CYS A 861 86.38 -21.61 29.30
N VAL A 862 85.37 -21.84 30.15
CA VAL A 862 84.10 -21.09 30.19
C VAL A 862 83.89 -20.48 31.57
N GLU A 863 83.64 -19.18 31.62
CA GLU A 863 83.34 -18.41 32.84
C GLU A 863 82.09 -18.93 33.57
N GLN A 864 82.15 -18.94 34.92
CA GLN A 864 81.15 -19.56 35.80
C GLN A 864 80.40 -18.60 36.72
#